data_AF-A0A1J5B1K0-F1
#
_entry.id   AF-A0A1J5B1K0-F1
#
_cell.length_a   1.000
_cell.length_b   1.000
_cell.length_c   1.000
_cell.angle_alpha   90.00
_cell.angle_beta   90.00
_cell.angle_gamma   90.00
#
_symmetry.space_group_name_H-M   'P 1'
#
loop_
_entity.id
_entity.type
_entity.pdbx_description
1 polymer ?
#
loop_
_entity_poly.entity_id
_entity_poly.type
_entity_poly.pdbx_seq_one_letter_code
_entity_poly.pdbx_strand_id
1 'polypeptide(L)'
;REQREIFDRKKLPPSTSFPFKSEMFNLVAPVKIYETPYSSSQRHFFGPELTNGSHFTIKQISTYGILKGISREKYIQKLDSLLFENIPGKIESKTFFKEKYFDGFDILNKTKTGDYQRYKIYITPLHIIIFKMGGKDNFVKDEGSKFFESIKLKMPTKEWKNISTIHKDFSIDVPDYYSITYNNKVSSLYGEPALEAFNLQDSSYYYLSRNALYDWSFIEEDNFESKRIAEQYFLGLKLDTVIAEIVKDAKYPTALAFGRTKDSSYLAIKVVINGPFYYLMSATTKNYQKTNRFFSSFKVQDFDYTFDFAIKTDSSAFIKVNSNYLNPEDITYTVKKAYKKRREKNKTKNTDFKEDVNTTQYCSETFEKIQIRTSKFHDYENYENIDSLWNKEIKSVSNDHASSNYLKVKNTHKEVENGNNVLYVSFNDTGSSRAIIAKYILKNGLLIRVKALTDTTEHKSKFVENFFKTITPLDTVLGRSIFEDKASLFFKSIYGTDSLAKETAFESIGKITFKAKDIDSLKITIDNYKFPANRIQVKKELIGKLINIKNYESIDYISKLYKNYSDTAMYQIEILNALAQKGTKNAMKEYLKLLDFDIPISGNDYDNFRIFYPLNYSLYKFKDKTTAFPELLNYTFISKYRDGIIGSLAFMVDSNYINPKVYKGNLNQLLREAKIVLKEQISFEQNKQGISSGETYYSYNNNSNRFKYENNELLVNYATILIPFAKNKKVNEFLMKFKSLKNYTIRTEVFTLMQKNGLKIDTSIWNELAKDPINIAFLYNSLEQNKLIEYLPKKYINQEVIVKSLLFDDDFDFEKDSLLFIEKRWLNDGKDSGWIYFYKTKREGVDEWELNYCGYQPRNFSDVSTKYKVKETQENIDKSKEMNEIILEKINILMLKRHPHADGSGDDNNYYYD
;
A
#
# COMPACT_ATOMS: atom_id res chain seq x y z
N ARG A 1 47.32 46.97 -30.28
CA ARG A 1 46.66 45.65 -30.16
C ARG A 1 47.45 44.76 -29.20
N GLU A 2 48.77 44.62 -29.37
CA GLU A 2 49.68 43.99 -28.37
C GLU A 2 49.61 44.62 -26.97
N GLN A 3 49.54 45.94 -26.83
CA GLN A 3 49.40 46.57 -25.50
C GLN A 3 48.05 46.25 -24.81
N ARG A 4 47.00 45.94 -25.60
CA ARG A 4 45.68 45.53 -25.08
C ARG A 4 45.72 44.06 -24.67
N GLU A 5 46.39 43.21 -25.44
CA GLU A 5 46.67 41.81 -25.05
C GLU A 5 47.60 41.68 -23.84
N ILE A 6 48.55 42.61 -23.65
CA ILE A 6 49.41 42.65 -22.46
C ILE A 6 48.62 43.14 -21.23
N PHE A 7 47.67 44.06 -21.41
CA PHE A 7 46.80 44.53 -20.33
C PHE A 7 45.75 43.47 -19.95
N ASP A 8 45.19 42.75 -20.93
CA ASP A 8 44.26 41.63 -20.73
C ASP A 8 44.95 40.39 -20.12
N ARG A 9 46.29 40.27 -20.24
CA ARG A 9 47.10 39.21 -19.60
C ARG A 9 47.63 39.57 -18.20
N LYS A 10 47.42 40.80 -17.71
CA LYS A 10 47.80 41.17 -16.34
C LYS A 10 46.81 40.56 -15.35
N LYS A 11 47.13 39.34 -14.89
CA LYS A 11 46.48 38.71 -13.74
C LYS A 11 46.54 39.66 -12.55
N LEU A 12 45.39 40.05 -12.01
CA LEU A 12 45.32 40.90 -10.84
C LEU A 12 45.68 40.04 -9.61
N PRO A 13 46.66 40.46 -8.78
CA PRO A 13 46.91 39.76 -7.53
C PRO A 13 45.62 39.78 -6.71
N PRO A 14 45.17 38.64 -6.16
CA PRO A 14 43.98 38.62 -5.33
C PRO A 14 44.24 39.50 -4.10
N SER A 15 43.66 40.69 -4.08
CA SER A 15 43.90 41.70 -3.05
C SER A 15 43.19 41.39 -1.73
N THR A 16 42.33 40.36 -1.70
CA THR A 16 41.48 40.03 -0.55
C THR A 16 41.67 38.57 -0.16
N SER A 17 42.00 38.32 1.11
CA SER A 17 42.13 36.98 1.69
C SER A 17 40.91 36.65 2.55
N PHE A 18 40.24 35.54 2.26
CA PHE A 18 39.08 35.07 3.00
C PHE A 18 39.45 33.83 3.82
N PRO A 19 39.46 33.91 5.16
CA PRO A 19 39.65 32.73 5.99
C PRO A 19 38.41 31.83 5.92
N PHE A 20 38.64 30.52 5.90
CA PHE A 20 37.60 29.50 6.00
C PHE A 20 37.98 28.50 7.09
N LYS A 21 36.99 28.09 7.89
CA LYS A 21 37.17 27.10 8.96
C LYS A 21 35.99 26.13 8.97
N SER A 22 36.30 24.84 8.92
CA SER A 22 35.41 23.72 9.23
C SER A 22 35.80 23.07 10.56
N GLU A 23 35.12 22.00 10.93
CA GLU A 23 35.48 21.17 12.08
C GLU A 23 36.83 20.48 11.89
N MET A 24 37.21 20.18 10.63
CA MET A 24 38.35 19.33 10.28
C MET A 24 39.56 20.10 9.74
N PHE A 25 39.35 21.30 9.19
CA PHE A 25 40.43 22.08 8.60
C PHE A 25 40.15 23.59 8.63
N ASN A 26 41.20 24.38 8.51
CA ASN A 26 41.12 25.80 8.19
C ASN A 26 42.11 26.15 7.08
N LEU A 27 41.82 27.21 6.34
CA LEU A 27 42.62 27.68 5.21
C LEU A 27 42.34 29.15 4.92
N VAL A 28 43.14 29.72 4.03
CA VAL A 28 42.95 31.06 3.48
C VAL A 28 42.86 30.95 1.96
N ALA A 29 41.81 31.51 1.38
CA ALA A 29 41.59 31.53 -0.07
C ALA A 29 41.42 32.98 -0.58
N PRO A 30 41.72 33.26 -1.85
CA PRO A 30 41.50 34.58 -2.45
C PRO A 30 40.01 34.92 -2.66
N VAL A 31 39.12 33.96 -2.40
CA VAL A 31 37.66 34.09 -2.51
C VAL A 31 36.97 33.38 -1.35
N LYS A 32 35.72 33.76 -1.09
CA LYS A 32 34.88 33.08 -0.10
C LYS A 32 34.60 31.63 -0.56
N ILE A 33 34.83 30.69 0.36
CA ILE A 33 34.50 29.27 0.18
C ILE A 33 33.08 29.01 0.72
N TYR A 34 32.28 28.29 -0.05
CA TYR A 34 30.92 27.89 0.32
C TYR A 34 30.82 26.36 0.38
N GLU A 35 30.14 25.84 1.39
CA GLU A 35 29.72 24.43 1.39
C GLU A 35 28.48 24.28 0.49
N THR A 36 28.56 23.42 -0.51
CA THR A 36 27.47 23.15 -1.44
C THR A 36 26.73 21.89 -1.02
N PRO A 37 25.39 21.85 -1.11
CA PRO A 37 24.65 20.61 -0.92
C PRO A 37 25.13 19.57 -1.95
N TYR A 38 25.41 18.37 -1.47
CA TYR A 38 25.89 17.26 -2.28
C TYR A 38 25.24 15.97 -1.78
N SER A 39 25.00 15.01 -2.66
CA SER A 39 24.40 13.71 -2.31
C SER A 39 25.47 12.71 -1.84
N SER A 40 25.16 11.95 -0.78
CA SER A 40 25.95 10.82 -0.25
C SER A 40 27.32 11.16 0.37
N SER A 41 27.54 10.70 1.62
CA SER A 41 28.80 10.52 2.39
C SER A 41 29.99 11.46 2.12
N GLN A 42 29.74 12.68 1.64
CA GLN A 42 30.77 13.63 1.26
C GLN A 42 30.28 15.05 1.46
N ARG A 43 31.22 15.93 1.78
CA ARG A 43 31.01 17.38 1.83
C ARG A 43 31.81 18.00 0.70
N HIS A 44 31.17 18.91 -0.03
CA HIS A 44 31.80 19.62 -1.13
C HIS A 44 31.82 21.11 -0.81
N PHE A 45 32.99 21.72 -0.99
CA PHE A 45 33.18 23.14 -0.81
C PHE A 45 33.72 23.74 -2.10
N PHE A 46 33.21 24.92 -2.46
CA PHE A 46 33.52 25.59 -3.71
C PHE A 46 33.77 27.08 -3.50
N GLY A 47 34.83 27.59 -4.13
CA GLY A 47 35.16 29.00 -4.21
C GLY A 47 35.47 29.38 -5.66
N PRO A 48 34.55 30.02 -6.39
CA PRO A 48 34.81 30.51 -7.73
C PRO A 48 35.60 31.83 -7.67
N GLU A 49 36.74 31.89 -8.34
CA GLU A 49 37.54 33.11 -8.51
C GLU A 49 37.48 33.51 -9.98
N LEU A 50 36.54 34.42 -10.26
CA LEU A 50 36.17 34.75 -11.63
C LEU A 50 37.20 35.67 -12.30
N THR A 51 38.00 36.43 -11.52
CA THR A 51 38.93 37.43 -12.04
C THR A 51 40.10 36.81 -12.80
N ASN A 52 40.71 35.74 -12.27
CA ASN A 52 41.80 35.02 -12.94
C ASN A 52 41.36 33.69 -13.57
N GLY A 53 40.04 33.45 -13.66
CA GLY A 53 39.47 32.21 -14.19
C GLY A 53 39.88 30.98 -13.38
N SER A 54 40.08 31.14 -12.07
CA SER A 54 40.49 30.08 -11.16
C SER A 54 39.36 29.60 -10.25
N HIS A 55 39.50 28.41 -9.69
CA HIS A 55 38.52 27.85 -8.77
C HIS A 55 39.20 26.95 -7.73
N PHE A 56 38.59 26.97 -6.54
CA PHE A 56 39.01 26.19 -5.39
C PHE A 56 37.90 25.21 -5.06
N THR A 57 38.22 23.92 -5.04
CA THR A 57 37.27 22.87 -4.68
C THR A 57 37.85 22.02 -3.57
N ILE A 58 37.04 21.68 -2.58
CA ILE A 58 37.42 20.80 -1.47
C ILE A 58 36.39 19.69 -1.40
N LYS A 59 36.84 18.45 -1.44
CA LYS A 59 35.98 17.29 -1.22
C LYS A 59 36.42 16.58 0.04
N GLN A 60 35.52 16.41 1.00
CA GLN A 60 35.74 15.62 2.21
C GLN A 60 34.86 14.38 2.11
N ILE A 61 35.46 13.20 1.98
CA ILE A 61 34.76 11.93 1.71
C ILE A 61 34.92 11.02 2.94
N SER A 62 33.81 10.58 3.53
CA SER A 62 33.81 9.65 4.66
C SER A 62 34.31 8.28 4.23
N THR A 63 35.29 7.75 4.95
CA THR A 63 35.88 6.45 4.62
C THR A 63 35.06 5.29 5.18
N TYR A 64 34.49 5.47 6.38
CA TYR A 64 33.94 4.39 7.21
C TYR A 64 34.91 3.21 7.37
N GLY A 65 36.23 3.47 7.27
CA GLY A 65 37.25 2.43 7.18
C GLY A 65 37.28 1.52 8.40
N ILE A 66 37.14 2.11 9.60
CA ILE A 66 37.10 1.37 10.88
C ILE A 66 35.89 0.44 10.95
N LEU A 67 34.70 0.91 10.55
CA LEU A 67 33.48 0.07 10.48
C LEU A 67 33.62 -1.07 9.45
N LYS A 68 34.22 -0.79 8.30
CA LYS A 68 34.38 -1.75 7.19
C LYS A 68 35.59 -2.68 7.35
N GLY A 69 36.43 -2.49 8.37
CA GLY A 69 37.68 -3.22 8.54
C GLY A 69 38.70 -2.97 7.40
N ILE A 70 38.70 -1.79 6.80
CA ILE A 70 39.62 -1.40 5.72
C ILE A 70 40.76 -0.57 6.31
N SER A 71 41.99 -1.06 6.16
CA SER A 71 43.18 -0.35 6.65
C SER A 71 43.51 0.89 5.82
N ARG A 72 44.26 1.82 6.41
CA ARG A 72 44.72 3.05 5.76
C ARG A 72 45.60 2.76 4.55
N GLU A 73 46.46 1.76 4.63
CA GLU A 73 47.34 1.32 3.55
C GLU A 73 46.52 0.86 2.33
N LYS A 74 45.43 0.16 2.59
CA LYS A 74 44.51 -0.30 1.52
C LYS A 74 43.80 0.87 0.83
N TYR A 75 43.48 1.95 1.56
CA TYR A 75 42.97 3.18 0.93
C TYR A 75 44.03 3.89 0.11
N ILE A 76 45.28 3.96 0.58
CA ILE A 76 46.40 4.54 -0.17
C ILE A 76 46.58 3.79 -1.50
N GLN A 77 46.64 2.46 -1.48
CA GLN A 77 46.79 1.65 -2.68
C GLN A 77 45.64 1.86 -3.68
N LYS A 78 44.40 1.88 -3.20
CA LYS A 78 43.22 2.13 -4.05
C LYS A 78 43.22 3.53 -4.66
N LEU A 79 43.56 4.55 -3.86
CA LEU A 79 43.67 5.91 -4.37
C LEU A 79 44.77 5.99 -5.42
N ASP A 80 45.93 5.42 -5.15
CA ASP A 80 47.08 5.44 -6.07
C ASP A 80 46.73 4.88 -7.45
N SER A 81 46.00 3.76 -7.50
CA SER A 81 45.53 3.15 -8.76
C SER A 81 44.52 4.03 -9.51
N LEU A 82 43.65 4.74 -8.79
CA LEU A 82 42.63 5.59 -9.40
C LEU A 82 43.20 6.92 -9.93
N LEU A 83 44.28 7.42 -9.34
CA LEU A 83 44.83 8.73 -9.69
C LEU A 83 45.38 8.79 -11.13
N PHE A 84 45.92 7.69 -11.66
CA PHE A 84 46.45 7.69 -13.03
C PHE A 84 45.35 7.91 -14.08
N GLU A 85 44.18 7.31 -13.88
CA GLU A 85 43.05 7.40 -14.83
C GLU A 85 42.21 8.67 -14.63
N ASN A 86 42.15 9.19 -13.39
CA ASN A 86 41.19 10.24 -13.02
C ASN A 86 41.78 11.66 -12.94
N ILE A 87 43.10 11.83 -13.05
CA ILE A 87 43.73 13.16 -13.12
C ILE A 87 43.77 13.64 -14.59
N PRO A 88 43.11 14.77 -14.94
CA PRO A 88 43.02 15.19 -16.34
C PRO A 88 44.35 15.61 -16.97
N GLY A 89 44.66 15.10 -18.16
CA GLY A 89 45.84 15.53 -18.93
C GLY A 89 47.12 14.87 -18.44
N LYS A 90 48.24 15.60 -18.47
CA LYS A 90 49.57 15.08 -18.11
C LYS A 90 49.89 15.41 -16.65
N ILE A 91 50.21 14.40 -15.86
CA ILE A 91 50.76 14.59 -14.51
C ILE A 91 52.21 15.08 -14.65
N GLU A 92 52.49 16.29 -14.16
CA GLU A 92 53.82 16.90 -14.16
C GLU A 92 54.60 16.51 -12.90
N SER A 93 53.93 16.39 -11.76
CA SER A 93 54.49 15.83 -10.54
C SER A 93 53.44 15.11 -9.71
N LYS A 94 53.87 14.04 -9.02
CA LYS A 94 53.08 13.29 -8.03
C LYS A 94 54.03 12.88 -6.91
N THR A 95 53.84 13.45 -5.73
CA THR A 95 54.68 13.16 -4.56
C THR A 95 53.82 12.60 -3.45
N PHE A 96 54.24 11.46 -2.89
CA PHE A 96 53.64 10.91 -1.68
C PHE A 96 54.29 11.56 -0.46
N PHE A 97 53.49 11.95 0.53
CA PHE A 97 53.99 12.48 1.79
C PHE A 97 53.40 11.72 2.97
N LYS A 98 54.19 11.63 4.03
CA LYS A 98 53.84 10.97 5.29
C LYS A 98 54.07 11.92 6.44
N GLU A 99 52.99 12.30 7.11
CA GLU A 99 53.01 13.05 8.36
C GLU A 99 52.57 12.13 9.51
N LYS A 100 52.78 12.56 10.77
CA LYS A 100 52.52 11.72 11.96
C LYS A 100 51.13 11.08 11.97
N TYR A 101 50.11 11.81 11.52
CA TYR A 101 48.72 11.33 11.50
C TYR A 101 48.04 11.44 10.14
N PHE A 102 48.70 11.98 9.11
CA PHE A 102 48.13 12.20 7.77
C PHE A 102 49.08 11.70 6.70
N ASP A 103 48.55 10.94 5.75
CA ASP A 103 49.28 10.50 4.56
C ASP A 103 48.59 11.12 3.36
N GLY A 104 49.30 11.23 2.24
CA GLY A 104 48.70 11.89 1.11
C GLY A 104 49.53 11.98 -0.14
N PHE A 105 48.95 12.66 -1.12
CA PHE A 105 49.57 12.94 -2.41
C PHE A 105 49.48 14.43 -2.72
N ASP A 106 50.57 15.01 -3.21
CA ASP A 106 50.61 16.33 -3.83
C ASP A 106 50.88 16.14 -5.33
N ILE A 107 49.95 16.60 -6.16
CA ILE A 107 49.90 16.30 -7.58
C ILE A 107 49.73 17.60 -8.35
N LEU A 108 50.62 17.87 -9.30
CA LEU A 108 50.50 18.95 -10.28
C LEU A 108 50.30 18.33 -11.66
N ASN A 109 49.27 18.77 -12.38
CA ASN A 109 49.00 18.31 -13.74
C ASN A 109 48.69 19.47 -14.69
N LYS A 110 48.90 19.23 -15.98
CA LYS A 110 48.57 20.13 -17.08
C LYS A 110 47.50 19.49 -17.96
N THR A 111 46.37 20.17 -18.13
CA THR A 111 45.26 19.70 -18.95
C THR A 111 45.61 19.72 -20.44
N LYS A 112 44.79 19.06 -21.27
CA LYS A 112 44.92 19.12 -22.74
C LYS A 112 44.78 20.55 -23.30
N THR A 113 44.07 21.43 -22.59
CA THR A 113 43.91 22.85 -22.97
C THR A 113 45.09 23.73 -22.54
N GLY A 114 46.09 23.17 -21.87
CA GLY A 114 47.28 23.90 -21.42
C GLY A 114 47.18 24.50 -20.01
N ASP A 115 46.04 24.34 -19.35
CA ASP A 115 45.76 24.88 -18.01
C ASP A 115 46.34 23.99 -16.91
N TYR A 116 46.85 24.59 -15.82
CA TYR A 116 47.37 23.81 -14.69
C TYR A 116 46.30 23.55 -13.62
N GLN A 117 46.41 22.40 -12.97
CA GLN A 117 45.66 22.04 -11.78
C GLN A 117 46.62 21.45 -10.73
N ARG A 118 46.33 21.69 -9.45
CA ARG A 118 47.05 21.07 -8.34
C ARG A 118 46.06 20.44 -7.37
N TYR A 119 46.41 19.26 -6.88
CA TYR A 119 45.64 18.47 -5.93
C TYR A 119 46.51 18.21 -4.71
N LYS A 120 45.98 18.44 -3.51
CA LYS A 120 46.57 17.98 -2.25
C LYS A 120 45.56 17.11 -1.54
N ILE A 121 45.85 15.82 -1.48
CA ILE A 121 44.96 14.78 -0.97
C ILE A 121 45.50 14.33 0.39
N TYR A 122 44.67 14.40 1.43
CA TYR A 122 44.98 13.91 2.76
C TYR A 122 44.08 12.74 3.12
N ILE A 123 44.67 11.70 3.71
CA ILE A 123 43.98 10.53 4.24
C ILE A 123 44.07 10.62 5.76
N THR A 124 42.92 10.84 6.39
CA THR A 124 42.76 10.97 7.85
C THR A 124 42.07 9.73 8.43
N PRO A 125 41.98 9.58 9.77
CA PRO A 125 41.22 8.48 10.36
C PRO A 125 39.73 8.43 9.99
N LEU A 126 39.14 9.57 9.62
CA LEU A 126 37.70 9.66 9.28
C LEU A 126 37.48 9.84 7.76
N HIS A 127 38.28 10.69 7.10
CA HIS A 127 38.00 11.20 5.76
C HIS A 127 39.18 11.09 4.81
N ILE A 128 38.88 11.03 3.51
CA ILE A 128 39.79 11.46 2.45
C ILE A 128 39.41 12.90 2.11
N ILE A 129 40.36 13.84 2.27
CA ILE A 129 40.15 15.26 2.00
C ILE A 129 40.99 15.68 0.79
N ILE A 130 40.32 16.08 -0.29
CA ILE A 130 40.94 16.48 -1.55
C ILE A 130 40.80 18.00 -1.68
N PHE A 131 41.91 18.71 -1.56
CA PHE A 131 42.00 20.12 -1.92
C PHE A 131 42.44 20.23 -3.37
N LYS A 132 41.71 20.96 -4.19
CA LYS A 132 42.04 21.19 -5.60
C LYS A 132 41.96 22.67 -5.94
N MET A 133 42.96 23.13 -6.69
CA MET A 133 42.97 24.42 -7.36
C MET A 133 43.10 24.18 -8.87
N GLY A 134 42.22 24.78 -9.65
CA GLY A 134 42.34 24.83 -11.11
C GLY A 134 42.28 26.26 -11.60
N GLY A 135 43.02 26.59 -12.66
CA GLY A 135 43.09 27.97 -13.16
C GLY A 135 43.74 28.05 -14.54
N LYS A 136 43.61 29.24 -15.15
CA LYS A 136 44.08 29.47 -16.52
C LYS A 136 45.60 29.57 -16.64
N ASP A 137 46.12 28.96 -17.70
CA ASP A 137 47.55 28.92 -18.01
C ASP A 137 48.37 28.47 -16.78
N ASN A 138 49.47 29.16 -16.49
CA ASN A 138 50.37 28.88 -15.36
C ASN A 138 49.87 29.39 -14.00
N PHE A 139 48.66 29.97 -13.88
CA PHE A 139 48.26 30.65 -12.64
C PHE A 139 48.38 29.77 -11.38
N VAL A 140 47.96 28.50 -11.48
CA VAL A 140 48.03 27.54 -10.36
C VAL A 140 49.47 27.20 -10.00
N LYS A 141 50.37 27.14 -11.00
CA LYS A 141 51.79 26.87 -10.80
C LYS A 141 52.48 28.06 -10.10
N ASP A 142 52.10 29.27 -10.48
CA ASP A 142 52.74 30.51 -10.02
C ASP A 142 52.24 30.95 -8.64
N GLU A 143 50.92 30.90 -8.40
CA GLU A 143 50.27 31.47 -7.20
C GLU A 143 49.66 30.41 -6.26
N GLY A 144 49.61 29.14 -6.66
CA GLY A 144 48.91 28.10 -5.89
C GLY A 144 49.53 27.78 -4.54
N SER A 145 50.83 27.99 -4.35
CA SER A 145 51.52 27.66 -3.08
C SER A 145 50.92 28.37 -1.88
N LYS A 146 50.52 29.65 -2.01
CA LYS A 146 49.87 30.42 -0.94
C LYS A 146 48.61 29.74 -0.41
N PHE A 147 47.78 29.19 -1.31
CA PHE A 147 46.57 28.46 -0.94
C PHE A 147 46.93 27.14 -0.23
N PHE A 148 47.80 26.32 -0.82
CA PHE A 148 48.11 24.99 -0.27
C PHE A 148 48.93 25.01 1.03
N GLU A 149 49.78 26.03 1.23
CA GLU A 149 50.55 26.24 2.47
C GLU A 149 49.67 26.78 3.60
N SER A 150 48.54 27.43 3.29
CA SER A 150 47.59 27.92 4.30
C SER A 150 46.77 26.81 4.96
N ILE A 151 46.71 25.63 4.35
CA ILE A 151 45.85 24.52 4.81
C ILE A 151 46.39 23.96 6.13
N LYS A 152 45.56 24.00 7.17
CA LYS A 152 45.82 23.38 8.47
C LYS A 152 44.73 22.38 8.80
N LEU A 153 45.09 21.11 8.96
CA LEU A 153 44.19 20.06 9.41
C LEU A 153 44.14 20.03 10.95
N LYS A 154 42.96 19.73 11.49
CA LYS A 154 42.81 19.43 12.92
C LYS A 154 43.56 18.14 13.23
N MET A 155 44.28 18.09 14.34
CA MET A 155 44.98 16.87 14.78
C MET A 155 44.04 15.97 15.58
N PRO A 156 44.12 14.63 15.43
CA PRO A 156 43.44 13.70 16.33
C PRO A 156 43.79 13.96 17.79
N THR A 157 42.82 13.80 18.69
CA THR A 157 42.96 14.10 20.12
C THR A 157 42.28 13.03 20.98
N LYS A 158 42.63 13.02 22.27
CA LYS A 158 41.99 12.20 23.30
C LYS A 158 40.86 12.96 24.03
N GLU A 159 40.82 14.28 23.88
CA GLU A 159 39.86 15.16 24.57
C GLU A 159 38.43 14.93 24.06
N TRP A 160 37.45 15.19 24.91
CA TRP A 160 36.03 15.05 24.60
C TRP A 160 35.33 16.39 24.67
N LYS A 161 34.29 16.55 23.88
CA LYS A 161 33.48 17.75 23.80
C LYS A 161 32.00 17.38 23.69
N ASN A 162 31.16 18.10 24.43
CA ASN A 162 29.72 18.06 24.22
C ASN A 162 29.36 18.93 23.02
N ILE A 163 28.59 18.38 22.09
CA ILE A 163 28.23 19.07 20.86
C ILE A 163 26.75 18.85 20.52
N SER A 164 26.29 19.63 19.55
CA SER A 164 24.95 19.58 18.99
C SER A 164 24.97 20.00 17.51
N THR A 165 23.88 19.78 16.80
CA THR A 165 23.70 20.32 15.45
C THR A 165 23.41 21.83 15.51
N ILE A 166 23.36 22.47 14.35
CA ILE A 166 22.92 23.86 14.21
C ILE A 166 21.47 24.08 14.68
N HIS A 167 20.66 23.01 14.73
CA HIS A 167 19.26 23.02 15.15
C HIS A 167 19.03 22.57 16.59
N LYS A 168 20.08 22.29 17.36
CA LYS A 168 19.99 21.90 18.78
C LYS A 168 19.03 20.74 19.12
N ASP A 169 18.77 19.87 18.15
CA ASP A 169 17.80 18.77 18.25
C ASP A 169 18.27 17.57 19.08
N PHE A 170 19.58 17.47 19.28
CA PHE A 170 20.17 16.57 20.27
C PHE A 170 21.49 17.11 20.79
N SER A 171 21.93 16.61 21.95
CA SER A 171 23.28 16.81 22.47
C SER A 171 23.98 15.48 22.72
N ILE A 172 25.29 15.44 22.53
CA ILE A 172 26.11 14.22 22.72
C ILE A 172 27.57 14.57 23.03
N ASP A 173 28.20 13.77 23.87
CA ASP A 173 29.66 13.81 24.09
C ASP A 173 30.36 13.00 23.01
N VAL A 174 31.34 13.59 22.34
CA VAL A 174 32.23 12.92 21.37
C VAL A 174 33.69 13.33 21.57
N PRO A 175 34.66 12.55 21.07
CA PRO A 175 36.03 13.04 20.95
C PRO A 175 36.09 14.35 20.18
N ASP A 176 36.95 15.30 20.58
CA ASP A 176 37.15 16.59 19.89
C ASP A 176 37.94 16.43 18.58
N TYR A 177 37.66 15.37 17.84
CA TYR A 177 38.07 15.13 16.46
C TYR A 177 36.87 14.51 15.74
N TYR A 178 36.00 15.38 15.24
CA TYR A 178 34.70 15.02 14.70
C TYR A 178 34.35 15.85 13.46
N SER A 179 33.38 15.36 12.69
CA SER A 179 32.77 16.08 11.58
C SER A 179 31.26 15.84 11.59
N ILE A 180 30.48 16.85 11.22
CA ILE A 180 29.03 16.75 11.07
C ILE A 180 28.67 17.17 9.63
N THR A 181 27.89 16.33 8.93
CA THR A 181 27.31 16.68 7.62
C THR A 181 26.05 17.50 7.79
N TYR A 182 25.71 18.30 6.78
CA TYR A 182 24.48 19.12 6.72
C TYR A 182 24.27 20.04 7.94
N ASN A 183 25.36 20.48 8.57
CA ASN A 183 25.32 21.21 9.84
C ASN A 183 25.51 22.73 9.68
N ASN A 184 25.04 23.28 8.57
CA ASN A 184 25.01 24.72 8.32
C ASN A 184 23.67 25.12 7.70
N LYS A 185 23.33 26.42 7.80
CA LYS A 185 22.03 26.98 7.40
C LYS A 185 21.56 26.62 5.98
N VAL A 186 22.48 26.48 5.02
CA VAL A 186 22.11 26.14 3.63
C VAL A 186 22.05 24.63 3.45
N SER A 187 23.07 23.91 3.92
CA SER A 187 23.16 22.46 3.74
C SER A 187 22.05 21.70 4.47
N SER A 188 21.59 22.18 5.63
CA SER A 188 20.52 21.53 6.40
C SER A 188 19.16 21.54 5.69
N LEU A 189 19.01 22.27 4.58
CA LEU A 189 17.82 22.19 3.74
C LEU A 189 17.81 21.00 2.77
N TYR A 190 18.94 20.28 2.64
CA TYR A 190 19.16 19.28 1.58
C TYR A 190 19.60 17.90 2.09
N GLY A 191 19.90 17.74 3.37
CA GLY A 191 20.11 16.42 3.95
C GLY A 191 20.13 16.42 5.47
N GLU A 192 20.00 15.24 6.04
CA GLU A 192 19.93 15.05 7.49
C GLU A 192 21.32 14.89 8.13
N PRO A 193 21.53 15.39 9.37
CA PRO A 193 22.85 15.42 9.96
C PRO A 193 23.36 14.02 10.31
N ALA A 194 24.62 13.77 9.92
CA ALA A 194 25.39 12.62 10.36
C ALA A 194 26.73 13.08 10.93
N LEU A 195 27.10 12.49 12.07
CA LEU A 195 28.30 12.76 12.83
C LEU A 195 29.24 11.56 12.77
N GLU A 196 30.53 11.86 12.59
CA GLU A 196 31.63 10.91 12.77
C GLU A 196 32.64 11.50 13.74
N ALA A 197 33.19 10.68 14.65
CA ALA A 197 34.25 11.09 15.56
C ALA A 197 35.27 9.96 15.80
N PHE A 198 36.51 10.34 16.09
CA PHE A 198 37.60 9.40 16.35
C PHE A 198 38.40 9.80 17.58
N ASN A 199 38.70 8.83 18.47
CA ASN A 199 39.52 9.04 19.65
C ASN A 199 40.94 8.51 19.45
N LEU A 200 41.95 9.35 19.66
CA LEU A 200 43.35 8.95 19.48
C LEU A 200 43.85 7.97 20.55
N GLN A 201 43.29 7.98 21.77
CA GLN A 201 43.79 7.17 22.89
C GLN A 201 43.63 5.68 22.64
N ASP A 202 42.52 5.26 22.03
CA ASP A 202 42.13 3.85 21.88
C ASP A 202 41.70 3.48 20.46
N SER A 203 41.87 4.41 19.51
CA SER A 203 41.45 4.26 18.11
C SER A 203 39.96 3.95 17.94
N SER A 204 39.12 4.37 18.90
CA SER A 204 37.68 4.16 18.82
C SER A 204 37.04 5.11 17.81
N TYR A 205 36.06 4.59 17.07
CA TYR A 205 35.25 5.32 16.11
C TYR A 205 33.81 5.42 16.61
N TYR A 206 33.21 6.59 16.46
CA TYR A 206 31.84 6.88 16.87
C TYR A 206 31.08 7.47 15.69
N TYR A 207 29.84 7.04 15.53
CA TYR A 207 28.93 7.52 14.50
C TYR A 207 27.56 7.80 15.10
N LEU A 208 26.91 8.86 14.62
CA LEU A 208 25.51 9.13 14.89
C LEU A 208 24.87 9.65 13.60
N SER A 209 23.75 9.07 13.18
CA SER A 209 22.88 9.66 12.16
C SER A 209 21.51 9.92 12.73
N ARG A 210 20.95 11.07 12.41
CA ARG A 210 19.54 11.36 12.65
C ARG A 210 18.82 11.32 11.30
N ASN A 211 17.91 10.37 11.13
CA ASN A 211 17.06 10.25 9.95
C ASN A 211 15.58 10.47 10.29
N ALA A 212 14.76 10.83 9.31
CA ALA A 212 13.32 11.03 9.51
C ALA A 212 12.50 10.13 8.57
N LEU A 213 11.52 9.42 9.12
CA LEU A 213 10.56 8.61 8.35
C LEU A 213 9.15 9.11 8.60
N TYR A 214 8.39 9.31 7.52
CA TYR A 214 7.01 9.77 7.57
C TYR A 214 6.07 8.79 6.87
N ASP A 215 5.16 8.22 7.65
CA ASP A 215 3.98 7.53 7.15
C ASP A 215 2.75 8.15 7.81
N TRP A 216 1.75 8.52 7.01
CA TRP A 216 0.51 9.18 7.45
C TRP A 216 -0.72 8.26 7.38
N SER A 217 -0.48 6.99 7.10
CA SER A 217 -1.48 5.91 6.98
C SER A 217 -1.15 4.73 7.89
N PHE A 218 0.10 4.58 8.31
CA PHE A 218 0.57 3.51 9.19
C PHE A 218 1.54 4.03 10.27
N ILE A 219 1.59 3.32 11.40
CA ILE A 219 2.56 3.51 12.50
C ILE A 219 3.06 2.13 12.88
N GLU A 220 4.39 1.94 12.83
CA GLU A 220 5.04 0.69 13.22
C GLU A 220 5.12 0.55 14.75
N GLU A 221 5.24 -0.68 15.24
CA GLU A 221 5.52 -0.92 16.66
C GLU A 221 6.96 -0.51 17.00
N ASP A 222 7.15 0.38 17.98
CA ASP A 222 8.47 1.00 18.18
C ASP A 222 9.55 0.00 18.63
N ASN A 223 9.15 -0.98 19.45
CA ASN A 223 10.05 -2.02 19.91
C ASN A 223 10.49 -2.93 18.77
N PHE A 224 9.57 -3.28 17.87
CA PHE A 224 9.90 -4.06 16.69
C PHE A 224 10.84 -3.25 15.78
N GLU A 225 10.47 -2.01 15.46
CA GLU A 225 11.20 -1.18 14.49
C GLU A 225 12.60 -0.83 14.96
N SER A 226 12.76 -0.39 16.22
CA SER A 226 14.07 -0.03 16.77
C SER A 226 15.03 -1.23 16.79
N LYS A 227 14.53 -2.42 17.15
CA LYS A 227 15.30 -3.66 17.11
C LYS A 227 15.67 -4.04 15.68
N ARG A 228 14.70 -3.96 14.76
CA ARG A 228 14.88 -4.32 13.36
C ARG A 228 15.92 -3.44 12.68
N ILE A 229 15.91 -2.13 12.92
CA ILE A 229 16.93 -1.20 12.42
C ILE A 229 18.32 -1.63 12.89
N ALA A 230 18.46 -1.98 14.17
CA ALA A 230 19.74 -2.44 14.71
C ALA A 230 20.21 -3.74 14.04
N GLU A 231 19.34 -4.74 13.90
CA GLU A 231 19.63 -6.00 13.21
C GLU A 231 20.02 -5.78 11.73
N GLN A 232 19.29 -4.92 11.02
CA GLN A 232 19.58 -4.60 9.61
C GLN A 232 20.92 -3.87 9.44
N TYR A 233 21.31 -3.02 10.39
CA TYR A 233 22.62 -2.36 10.34
C TYR A 233 23.77 -3.37 10.37
N PHE A 234 23.71 -4.36 11.26
CA PHE A 234 24.71 -5.44 11.31
C PHE A 234 24.68 -6.33 10.07
N LEU A 235 23.48 -6.66 9.56
CA LEU A 235 23.31 -7.42 8.32
C LEU A 235 23.95 -6.69 7.12
N GLY A 236 23.75 -5.38 7.00
CA GLY A 236 24.37 -4.53 5.98
C GLY A 236 25.90 -4.52 6.04
N LEU A 237 26.49 -4.77 7.22
CA LEU A 237 27.93 -4.93 7.41
C LEU A 237 28.43 -6.37 7.20
N LYS A 238 27.54 -7.32 6.89
CA LYS A 238 27.82 -8.76 6.76
C LYS A 238 28.43 -9.33 8.05
N LEU A 239 27.77 -9.05 9.18
CA LEU A 239 28.14 -9.53 10.51
C LEU A 239 27.03 -10.44 11.05
N ASP A 240 27.34 -11.71 11.28
CA ASP A 240 26.33 -12.76 11.51
C ASP A 240 25.88 -12.90 12.98
N THR A 241 26.60 -12.29 13.93
CA THR A 241 26.26 -12.32 15.37
C THR A 241 25.74 -10.96 15.85
N VAL A 242 24.44 -10.90 16.14
CA VAL A 242 23.79 -9.73 16.75
C VAL A 242 22.98 -10.19 17.94
N ILE A 243 23.24 -9.58 19.09
CA ILE A 243 22.30 -9.59 20.22
C ILE A 243 21.68 -8.20 20.23
N ALA A 244 20.38 -8.12 19.98
CA ALA A 244 19.61 -6.87 20.04
C ALA A 244 18.56 -6.95 21.15
N GLU A 245 18.56 -5.95 22.03
CA GLU A 245 17.72 -5.88 23.22
C GLU A 245 17.01 -4.53 23.31
N ILE A 246 15.77 -4.55 23.82
CA ILE A 246 15.01 -3.33 24.10
C ILE A 246 15.37 -2.82 25.49
N VAL A 247 15.67 -1.53 25.59
CA VAL A 247 15.92 -0.85 26.86
C VAL A 247 14.59 -0.53 27.51
N LYS A 248 14.26 -1.26 28.57
CA LYS A 248 13.07 -0.98 29.38
C LYS A 248 13.19 0.37 30.08
N ASP A 249 12.06 1.04 30.28
CA ASP A 249 11.94 2.31 31.02
C ASP A 249 12.75 3.49 30.44
N ALA A 250 13.24 3.37 29.20
CA ALA A 250 13.83 4.50 28.49
C ALA A 250 12.77 5.56 28.20
N LYS A 251 13.14 6.85 28.27
CA LYS A 251 12.24 7.97 27.94
C LYS A 251 11.64 7.83 26.53
N TYR A 252 12.45 7.32 25.60
CA TYR A 252 12.06 7.07 24.21
C TYR A 252 12.29 5.59 23.86
N PRO A 253 11.51 5.00 22.95
CA PRO A 253 11.78 3.66 22.43
C PRO A 253 13.23 3.52 22.00
N THR A 254 13.93 2.57 22.64
CA THR A 254 15.37 2.43 22.51
C THR A 254 15.75 0.96 22.39
N ALA A 255 16.56 0.64 21.38
CA ALA A 255 17.19 -0.66 21.23
C ALA A 255 18.72 -0.52 21.36
N LEU A 256 19.35 -1.49 22.01
CA LEU A 256 20.79 -1.68 22.04
C LEU A 256 21.14 -2.96 21.30
N ALA A 257 22.21 -2.94 20.52
CA ALA A 257 22.68 -4.15 19.87
C ALA A 257 24.21 -4.23 19.84
N PHE A 258 24.73 -5.45 19.91
CA PHE A 258 26.16 -5.69 20.07
C PHE A 258 26.63 -6.84 19.18
N GLY A 259 27.84 -6.66 18.63
CA GLY A 259 28.51 -7.66 17.81
C GLY A 259 30.01 -7.39 17.69
N ARG A 260 30.67 -8.17 16.84
CA ARG A 260 32.10 -8.04 16.53
C ARG A 260 32.29 -7.67 15.07
N THR A 261 33.17 -6.72 14.79
CA THR A 261 33.65 -6.43 13.44
C THR A 261 34.61 -7.53 12.95
N LYS A 262 34.93 -7.52 11.66
CA LYS A 262 35.88 -8.47 11.05
C LYS A 262 37.28 -8.43 11.67
N ASP A 263 37.69 -7.30 12.23
CA ASP A 263 38.97 -7.14 12.95
C ASP A 263 38.84 -7.40 14.46
N SER A 264 37.76 -8.07 14.89
CA SER A 264 37.44 -8.40 16.28
C SER A 264 37.21 -7.22 17.23
N SER A 265 37.09 -5.98 16.72
CA SER A 265 36.63 -4.85 17.53
C SER A 265 35.18 -5.06 17.97
N TYR A 266 34.80 -4.52 19.12
CA TYR A 266 33.40 -4.44 19.52
C TYR A 266 32.70 -3.40 18.66
N LEU A 267 31.57 -3.78 18.07
CA LEU A 267 30.61 -2.86 17.47
C LEU A 267 29.36 -2.85 18.36
N ALA A 268 29.06 -1.69 18.93
CA ALA A 268 27.84 -1.46 19.67
C ALA A 268 26.96 -0.47 18.93
N ILE A 269 25.65 -0.67 19.00
CA ILE A 269 24.63 0.16 18.37
C ILE A 269 23.61 0.57 19.41
N LYS A 270 23.16 1.82 19.33
CA LYS A 270 21.98 2.32 20.03
C LYS A 270 21.06 2.99 19.03
N VAL A 271 19.82 2.52 18.94
CA VAL A 271 18.76 3.13 18.14
C VAL A 271 17.77 3.80 19.10
N VAL A 272 17.43 5.06 18.86
CA VAL A 272 16.41 5.80 19.62
C VAL A 272 15.39 6.37 18.64
N ILE A 273 14.10 6.18 18.90
CA ILE A 273 12.99 6.72 18.10
C ILE A 273 12.32 7.86 18.87
N ASN A 274 12.21 9.06 18.30
CA ASN A 274 11.38 10.15 18.84
C ASN A 274 10.45 10.68 17.75
N GLY A 275 9.17 10.33 17.81
CA GLY A 275 8.21 10.71 16.77
C GLY A 275 8.66 10.19 15.40
N PRO A 276 8.80 11.06 14.38
CA PRO A 276 9.31 10.66 13.07
C PRO A 276 10.85 10.51 13.00
N PHE A 277 11.60 10.89 14.05
CA PHE A 277 13.06 10.95 14.03
C PHE A 277 13.73 9.71 14.63
N TYR A 278 14.72 9.19 13.93
CA TYR A 278 15.49 7.99 14.28
C TYR A 278 16.95 8.37 14.48
N TYR A 279 17.47 8.11 15.66
CA TYR A 279 18.86 8.34 16.01
C TYR A 279 19.56 6.98 16.05
N LEU A 280 20.38 6.70 15.04
CA LEU A 280 21.24 5.52 15.01
C LEU A 280 22.64 5.93 15.44
N MET A 281 23.08 5.41 16.57
CA MET A 281 24.42 5.60 17.10
C MET A 281 25.19 4.31 16.99
N SER A 282 26.46 4.37 16.56
CA SER A 282 27.37 3.23 16.61
C SER A 282 28.73 3.61 17.21
N ALA A 283 29.31 2.66 17.93
CA ALA A 283 30.64 2.81 18.53
C ALA A 283 31.46 1.55 18.23
N THR A 284 32.60 1.74 17.56
CA THR A 284 33.56 0.67 17.25
C THR A 284 34.81 0.87 18.09
N THR A 285 35.14 -0.09 18.94
CA THR A 285 36.24 0.04 19.90
C THR A 285 36.86 -1.32 20.26
N LYS A 286 38.12 -1.33 20.70
CA LYS A 286 38.75 -2.54 21.28
C LYS A 286 38.27 -2.80 22.72
N ASN A 287 37.70 -1.81 23.41
CA ASN A 287 37.19 -1.94 24.77
C ASN A 287 35.72 -1.53 24.86
N TYR A 288 34.85 -2.53 25.01
CA TYR A 288 33.40 -2.34 25.10
C TYR A 288 32.96 -1.26 26.10
N GLN A 289 33.61 -1.13 27.26
CA GLN A 289 33.20 -0.16 28.30
C GLN A 289 33.34 1.31 27.84
N LYS A 290 34.08 1.56 26.76
CA LYS A 290 34.27 2.92 26.20
C LYS A 290 33.05 3.43 25.44
N THR A 291 32.12 2.56 25.05
CA THR A 291 30.87 2.95 24.38
C THR A 291 29.92 3.69 25.33
N ASN A 292 30.01 3.42 26.64
CA ASN A 292 29.10 3.94 27.66
C ASN A 292 29.02 5.47 27.64
N ARG A 293 30.16 6.18 27.64
CA ARG A 293 30.18 7.66 27.66
C ARG A 293 29.40 8.25 26.48
N PHE A 294 29.64 7.72 25.28
CA PHE A 294 28.97 8.17 24.07
C PHE A 294 27.45 7.94 24.16
N PHE A 295 27.01 6.72 24.47
CA PHE A 295 25.59 6.38 24.50
C PHE A 295 24.79 6.97 25.66
N SER A 296 25.41 7.12 26.85
CA SER A 296 24.75 7.68 28.03
C SER A 296 24.66 9.21 27.98
N SER A 297 25.53 9.86 27.21
CA SER A 297 25.52 11.32 27.04
C SER A 297 24.45 11.82 26.07
N PHE A 298 23.94 10.95 25.19
CA PHE A 298 22.95 11.32 24.18
C PHE A 298 21.63 11.78 24.81
N LYS A 299 21.16 12.96 24.41
CA LYS A 299 19.88 13.53 24.83
C LYS A 299 19.20 14.20 23.64
N VAL A 300 17.94 13.84 23.39
CA VAL A 300 17.07 14.56 22.44
C VAL A 300 16.61 15.87 23.08
N GLN A 301 16.49 16.92 22.27
CA GLN A 301 16.17 18.29 22.66
C GLN A 301 15.21 18.92 21.63
N ASP A 302 14.58 20.03 22.01
CA ASP A 302 13.68 20.76 21.12
C ASP A 302 14.47 21.48 20.01
N PHE A 303 13.86 21.59 18.83
CA PHE A 303 14.48 22.23 17.68
C PHE A 303 14.62 23.76 17.82
N ASP A 304 15.82 24.25 17.54
CA ASP A 304 16.11 25.63 17.20
C ASP A 304 15.99 25.84 15.67
N TYR A 305 15.18 26.82 15.29
CA TYR A 305 14.95 27.19 13.89
C TYR A 305 15.83 28.37 13.50
N THR A 306 16.57 28.24 12.39
CA THR A 306 17.49 29.26 11.88
C THR A 306 16.87 30.14 10.78
N PHE A 307 15.70 29.75 10.25
CA PHE A 307 14.87 30.54 9.35
C PHE A 307 13.64 31.11 10.06
N ASP A 308 13.24 32.32 9.68
CA ASP A 308 12.08 32.99 10.27
C ASP A 308 10.77 32.38 9.78
N PHE A 309 9.81 32.23 10.69
CA PHE A 309 8.43 31.87 10.36
C PHE A 309 7.75 33.05 9.67
N ALA A 310 7.34 32.85 8.41
CA ALA A 310 6.62 33.85 7.63
C ALA A 310 5.35 33.27 7.01
N ILE A 311 4.37 34.13 6.77
CA ILE A 311 3.16 33.80 6.01
C ILE A 311 3.54 33.48 4.57
N LYS A 312 3.09 32.33 4.09
CA LYS A 312 3.34 31.84 2.74
C LYS A 312 2.06 31.28 2.13
N THR A 313 1.96 31.38 0.81
CA THR A 313 0.78 31.02 0.03
C THR A 313 1.14 29.96 -1.00
N ASP A 314 0.40 28.86 -1.04
CA ASP A 314 0.47 27.86 -2.10
C ASP A 314 -0.85 27.84 -2.87
N SER A 315 -0.85 28.48 -4.05
CA SER A 315 -2.02 28.54 -4.92
C SER A 315 -2.39 27.21 -5.55
N SER A 316 -1.49 26.21 -5.58
CA SER A 316 -1.77 24.89 -6.13
C SER A 316 -2.43 23.95 -5.13
N ALA A 317 -2.14 24.13 -3.83
CA ALA A 317 -2.83 23.48 -2.73
C ALA A 317 -3.98 24.32 -2.17
N PHE A 318 -4.18 25.55 -2.65
CA PHE A 318 -5.21 26.48 -2.19
C PHE A 318 -5.13 26.81 -0.69
N ILE A 319 -3.92 26.98 -0.16
CA ILE A 319 -3.69 27.29 1.26
C ILE A 319 -2.80 28.53 1.47
N LYS A 320 -2.94 29.11 2.67
CA LYS A 320 -2.05 30.09 3.27
C LYS A 320 -1.67 29.63 4.67
N VAL A 321 -0.39 29.71 5.05
CA VAL A 321 0.12 29.19 6.33
C VAL A 321 1.36 29.95 6.78
N ASN A 322 1.61 30.04 8.09
CA ASN A 322 2.85 30.57 8.65
C ASN A 322 3.88 29.44 8.84
N SER A 323 4.99 29.49 8.10
CA SER A 323 6.02 28.45 8.11
C SER A 323 7.42 29.02 7.88
N ASN A 324 8.44 28.46 8.53
CA ASN A 324 9.85 28.86 8.37
C ASN A 324 10.42 28.47 7.00
N TYR A 325 10.07 27.27 6.54
CA TYR A 325 10.48 26.75 5.25
C TYR A 325 9.25 26.15 4.55
N LEU A 326 9.21 26.32 3.24
CA LEU A 326 8.05 25.92 2.44
C LEU A 326 8.59 25.60 1.06
N ASN A 327 9.30 24.49 1.00
CA ASN A 327 9.68 23.89 -0.26
C ASN A 327 8.71 22.73 -0.50
N PRO A 328 7.87 22.79 -1.53
CA PRO A 328 7.31 21.55 -2.06
C PRO A 328 8.50 20.78 -2.65
N GLU A 329 8.87 19.66 -2.03
CA GLU A 329 9.98 18.83 -2.52
C GLU A 329 9.82 18.48 -4.01
N ASP A 330 11.00 18.39 -4.64
CA ASP A 330 11.35 17.80 -5.92
C ASP A 330 11.01 18.55 -7.24
N ILE A 331 12.07 18.81 -8.00
CA ILE A 331 12.00 19.30 -9.38
C ILE A 331 11.24 18.29 -10.26
N THR A 332 11.26 16.99 -9.93
CA THR A 332 10.48 15.96 -10.63
C THR A 332 8.97 16.19 -10.47
N TYR A 333 8.49 16.68 -9.32
CA TYR A 333 7.08 16.99 -9.12
C TYR A 333 6.65 18.20 -9.96
N THR A 334 7.52 19.21 -10.08
CA THR A 334 7.32 20.34 -10.99
C THR A 334 7.27 19.89 -12.45
N VAL A 335 8.15 18.95 -12.83
CA VAL A 335 8.18 18.33 -14.16
C VAL A 335 6.92 17.48 -14.42
N LYS A 336 6.47 16.66 -13.46
CA LYS A 336 5.22 15.89 -13.52
C LYS A 336 4.01 16.81 -13.69
N LYS A 337 3.93 17.92 -12.95
CA LYS A 337 2.88 18.95 -13.13
C LYS A 337 2.94 19.58 -14.53
N ALA A 338 4.13 19.85 -15.05
CA ALA A 338 4.29 20.36 -16.42
C ALA A 338 3.85 19.34 -17.47
N TYR A 339 4.15 18.06 -17.30
CA TYR A 339 3.67 16.98 -18.18
C TYR A 339 2.15 16.77 -18.08
N LYS A 340 1.56 16.82 -16.88
CA LYS A 340 0.10 16.78 -16.69
C LYS A 340 -0.57 17.93 -17.44
N LYS A 341 -0.09 19.17 -17.26
CA LYS A 341 -0.57 20.35 -18.00
C LYS A 341 -0.44 20.21 -19.52
N ARG A 342 0.66 19.63 -20.03
CA ARG A 342 0.84 19.35 -21.46
C ARG A 342 -0.16 18.31 -21.99
N ARG A 343 -0.39 17.22 -21.24
CA ARG A 343 -1.41 16.21 -21.61
C ARG A 343 -2.82 16.78 -21.58
N GLU A 344 -3.13 17.65 -20.61
CA GLU A 344 -4.43 18.30 -20.46
C GLU A 344 -4.70 19.32 -21.57
N LYS A 345 -3.68 19.95 -22.15
CA LYS A 345 -3.83 20.88 -23.28
C LYS A 345 -4.48 20.23 -24.52
N ASN A 346 -4.40 18.90 -24.65
CA ASN A 346 -5.01 18.15 -25.75
C ASN A 346 -6.42 17.62 -25.43
N LYS A 347 -6.93 17.81 -24.21
CA LYS A 347 -8.29 17.42 -23.84
C LYS A 347 -9.25 18.54 -24.22
N THR A 348 -10.20 18.25 -25.12
CA THR A 348 -11.26 19.17 -25.54
C THR A 348 -12.51 19.08 -24.67
N LYS A 349 -12.58 18.08 -23.77
CA LYS A 349 -13.74 17.80 -22.93
C LYS A 349 -13.60 18.49 -21.57
N ASN A 350 -14.63 19.23 -21.16
CA ASN A 350 -14.70 19.83 -19.83
C ASN A 350 -14.69 18.73 -18.74
N THR A 351 -13.76 18.82 -17.79
CA THR A 351 -13.67 17.91 -16.65
C THR A 351 -13.66 18.63 -15.30
N ASP A 352 -13.87 19.94 -15.28
CA ASP A 352 -13.72 20.76 -14.07
C ASP A 352 -14.71 20.37 -12.97
N PHE A 353 -15.85 19.78 -13.34
CA PHE A 353 -16.87 19.30 -12.41
C PHE A 353 -16.50 18.00 -11.70
N LYS A 354 -15.48 17.28 -12.20
CA LYS A 354 -15.05 15.98 -11.64
C LYS A 354 -14.32 16.17 -10.32
N GLU A 355 -14.11 15.06 -9.62
CA GLU A 355 -13.25 15.04 -8.45
C GLU A 355 -11.80 15.29 -8.89
N ASP A 356 -11.08 16.15 -8.16
CA ASP A 356 -9.64 16.36 -8.34
C ASP A 356 -8.94 16.31 -6.98
N VAL A 357 -7.81 15.63 -6.95
CA VAL A 357 -7.05 15.38 -5.72
C VAL A 357 -5.61 15.79 -5.93
N ASN A 358 -5.10 16.62 -5.04
CA ASN A 358 -3.71 17.01 -5.00
C ASN A 358 -3.12 16.68 -3.63
N THR A 359 -1.98 16.00 -3.62
CA THR A 359 -1.20 15.74 -2.39
C THR A 359 0.16 16.41 -2.52
N THR A 360 0.55 17.14 -1.48
CA THR A 360 1.82 17.85 -1.36
C THR A 360 2.39 17.60 0.05
N GLN A 361 3.72 17.54 0.16
CA GLN A 361 4.41 17.51 1.44
C GLN A 361 5.13 18.83 1.66
N TYR A 362 5.06 19.37 2.87
CA TYR A 362 5.78 20.57 3.27
C TYR A 362 6.82 20.22 4.33
N CYS A 363 8.06 20.58 4.05
CA CYS A 363 9.20 20.29 4.91
C CYS A 363 9.69 21.56 5.62
N SER A 364 10.10 21.43 6.87
CA SER A 364 10.85 22.46 7.61
C SER A 364 12.36 22.35 7.32
N GLU A 365 13.15 23.32 7.80
CA GLU A 365 14.62 23.23 7.82
C GLU A 365 15.18 22.10 8.71
N THR A 366 14.34 21.52 9.55
CA THR A 366 14.67 20.45 10.51
C THR A 366 14.23 19.07 10.00
N PHE A 367 13.79 18.97 8.74
CA PHE A 367 13.16 17.79 8.11
C PHE A 367 11.83 17.37 8.72
N GLU A 368 11.17 18.27 9.44
CA GLU A 368 9.79 18.02 9.86
C GLU A 368 8.87 18.08 8.65
N LYS A 369 8.04 17.05 8.43
CA LYS A 369 7.12 16.98 7.29
C LYS A 369 5.65 17.03 7.71
N ILE A 370 4.87 17.77 6.93
CA ILE A 370 3.40 17.81 7.01
C ILE A 370 2.84 17.44 5.64
N GLN A 371 1.93 16.47 5.61
CA GLN A 371 1.20 16.12 4.40
C GLN A 371 -0.05 16.98 4.29
N ILE A 372 -0.26 17.56 3.10
CA ILE A 372 -1.49 18.23 2.72
C ILE A 372 -2.10 17.49 1.54
N ARG A 373 -3.33 17.01 1.73
CA ARG A 373 -4.16 16.47 0.65
C ARG A 373 -5.39 17.33 0.48
N THR A 374 -5.49 17.99 -0.66
CA THR A 374 -6.69 18.72 -1.06
C THR A 374 -7.53 17.88 -2.01
N SER A 375 -8.83 17.84 -1.77
CA SER A 375 -9.78 17.12 -2.62
C SER A 375 -10.93 18.06 -2.95
N LYS A 376 -11.03 18.39 -4.23
CA LYS A 376 -12.21 19.04 -4.78
C LYS A 376 -13.23 17.95 -5.09
N PHE A 377 -14.36 17.96 -4.38
CA PHE A 377 -15.44 17.01 -4.61
C PHE A 377 -16.03 17.19 -6.00
N HIS A 378 -16.65 16.12 -6.49
CA HIS A 378 -17.45 16.18 -7.69
C HIS A 378 -18.65 17.13 -7.48
N ASP A 379 -18.99 17.98 -8.45
CA ASP A 379 -19.95 19.09 -8.26
C ASP A 379 -21.38 18.63 -7.90
N TYR A 380 -21.72 17.40 -8.31
CA TYR A 380 -22.98 16.70 -8.02
C TYR A 380 -22.89 15.69 -6.86
N GLU A 381 -21.73 15.52 -6.22
CA GLU A 381 -21.64 14.72 -5.01
C GLU A 381 -22.28 15.46 -3.84
N ASN A 382 -22.98 14.71 -2.98
CA ASN A 382 -23.59 15.27 -1.79
C ASN A 382 -23.43 14.37 -0.56
N TYR A 383 -23.45 15.00 0.60
CA TYR A 383 -23.50 14.36 1.92
C TYR A 383 -24.75 14.85 2.65
N GLU A 384 -25.35 14.00 3.47
CA GLU A 384 -26.55 14.39 4.23
C GLU A 384 -26.26 15.51 5.23
N ASN A 385 -25.10 15.43 5.88
CA ASN A 385 -24.63 16.38 6.88
C ASN A 385 -23.11 16.25 7.03
N ILE A 386 -22.53 17.17 7.80
CA ILE A 386 -21.09 17.21 8.05
C ILE A 386 -20.57 15.96 8.78
N ASP A 387 -21.38 15.36 9.66
CA ASP A 387 -20.98 14.16 10.40
C ASP A 387 -20.83 12.93 9.50
N SER A 388 -21.63 12.84 8.45
CA SER A 388 -21.51 11.79 7.43
C SER A 388 -20.17 11.86 6.71
N LEU A 389 -19.70 13.08 6.41
CA LEU A 389 -18.37 13.31 5.85
C LEU A 389 -17.28 12.92 6.87
N TRP A 390 -17.35 13.44 8.10
CA TRP A 390 -16.36 13.16 9.14
C TRP A 390 -16.21 11.68 9.47
N ASN A 391 -17.32 10.93 9.52
CA ASN A 391 -17.28 9.49 9.73
C ASN A 391 -16.58 8.75 8.58
N LYS A 392 -16.75 9.20 7.33
CA LYS A 392 -16.02 8.66 6.17
C LYS A 392 -14.53 8.95 6.29
N GLU A 393 -14.16 10.18 6.66
CA GLU A 393 -12.74 10.60 6.77
C GLU A 393 -12.00 9.99 7.97
N ILE A 394 -12.71 9.64 9.04
CA ILE A 394 -12.13 8.89 10.16
C ILE A 394 -11.92 7.43 9.76
N LYS A 395 -12.95 6.79 9.17
CA LYS A 395 -12.90 5.38 8.77
C LYS A 395 -11.85 5.10 7.70
N SER A 396 -11.57 6.05 6.80
CA SER A 396 -10.55 5.88 5.76
C SER A 396 -9.14 5.71 6.32
N VAL A 397 -8.88 6.16 7.55
CA VAL A 397 -7.60 5.98 8.25
C VAL A 397 -7.68 4.85 9.27
N SER A 398 -8.82 4.71 9.98
CA SER A 398 -8.92 3.71 11.06
C SER A 398 -9.25 2.28 10.58
N ASN A 399 -9.83 2.13 9.37
CA ASN A 399 -10.36 0.87 8.86
C ASN A 399 -9.79 0.48 7.49
N ASP A 400 -8.55 0.88 7.16
CA ASP A 400 -7.96 0.48 5.89
C ASP A 400 -7.83 -1.05 5.84
N HIS A 401 -8.71 -1.69 5.07
CA HIS A 401 -8.80 -3.14 4.97
C HIS A 401 -7.60 -3.74 4.23
N ALA A 402 -6.81 -2.92 3.52
CA ALA A 402 -5.71 -3.37 2.70
C ALA A 402 -4.41 -3.67 3.49
N SER A 403 -4.18 -3.04 4.64
CA SER A 403 -2.89 -3.09 5.36
C SER A 403 -2.87 -3.99 6.60
N SER A 404 -3.98 -4.64 6.96
CA SER A 404 -4.11 -5.55 8.13
C SER A 404 -3.81 -4.94 9.52
N ASN A 405 -3.46 -3.65 9.60
CA ASN A 405 -3.20 -2.85 10.81
C ASN A 405 -4.16 -1.67 10.91
N TYR A 406 -4.82 -1.53 12.07
CA TYR A 406 -5.88 -0.55 12.30
C TYR A 406 -5.42 0.53 13.29
N LEU A 407 -5.14 1.73 12.79
CA LEU A 407 -4.91 2.87 13.68
C LEU A 407 -6.19 3.18 14.47
N LYS A 408 -6.05 3.32 15.79
CA LYS A 408 -7.18 3.64 16.67
C LYS A 408 -7.36 5.15 16.78
N VAL A 409 -8.61 5.58 16.84
CA VAL A 409 -8.96 6.98 17.10
C VAL A 409 -8.81 7.24 18.58
N LYS A 410 -7.92 8.16 18.96
CA LYS A 410 -7.67 8.52 20.37
C LYS A 410 -8.49 9.72 20.82
N ASN A 411 -8.59 10.75 19.97
CA ASN A 411 -9.35 11.96 20.25
C ASN A 411 -9.91 12.56 18.96
N THR A 412 -11.08 13.20 19.07
CA THR A 412 -11.75 13.95 18.00
C THR A 412 -12.30 15.25 18.53
N HIS A 413 -12.10 16.35 17.82
CA HIS A 413 -12.66 17.66 18.14
C HIS A 413 -13.22 18.31 16.88
N LYS A 414 -14.40 18.93 16.97
CA LYS A 414 -15.10 19.56 15.83
C LYS A 414 -15.37 21.02 16.16
N GLU A 415 -15.14 21.91 15.20
CA GLU A 415 -15.42 23.33 15.36
C GLU A 415 -15.67 24.03 14.02
N VAL A 416 -16.01 25.32 14.08
CA VAL A 416 -16.15 26.19 12.91
C VAL A 416 -15.11 27.30 13.00
N GLU A 417 -14.17 27.32 12.06
CA GLU A 417 -13.11 28.33 11.99
C GLU A 417 -13.31 29.21 10.75
N ASN A 418 -13.47 30.53 10.95
CA ASN A 418 -13.66 31.49 9.86
C ASN A 418 -14.77 31.07 8.86
N GLY A 419 -15.87 30.51 9.38
CA GLY A 419 -17.00 30.02 8.59
C GLY A 419 -16.81 28.65 7.92
N ASN A 420 -15.69 27.96 8.15
CA ASN A 420 -15.42 26.63 7.59
C ASN A 420 -15.61 25.55 8.67
N ASN A 421 -16.17 24.40 8.29
CA ASN A 421 -16.26 23.26 9.21
C ASN A 421 -14.89 22.59 9.34
N VAL A 422 -14.44 22.37 10.58
CA VAL A 422 -13.14 21.79 10.89
C VAL A 422 -13.30 20.55 11.78
N LEU A 423 -12.51 19.52 11.48
CA LEU A 423 -12.36 18.33 12.31
C LEU A 423 -10.88 18.13 12.65
N TYR A 424 -10.59 17.96 13.93
CA TYR A 424 -9.31 17.49 14.44
C TYR A 424 -9.45 16.04 14.87
N VAL A 425 -8.47 15.20 14.50
CA VAL A 425 -8.41 13.79 14.90
C VAL A 425 -6.99 13.43 15.29
N SER A 426 -6.84 12.52 16.25
CA SER A 426 -5.56 11.86 16.52
C SER A 426 -5.72 10.35 16.41
N PHE A 427 -4.80 9.73 15.69
CA PHE A 427 -4.74 8.30 15.44
C PHE A 427 -3.47 7.73 16.05
N ASN A 428 -3.55 6.57 16.70
CA ASN A 428 -2.41 5.90 17.31
C ASN A 428 -2.44 4.38 17.14
N ASP A 429 -1.27 3.77 17.23
CA ASP A 429 -1.14 2.33 17.47
C ASP A 429 -0.96 2.08 18.99
N THR A 430 -1.28 0.87 19.46
CA THR A 430 -1.07 0.48 20.86
C THR A 430 0.36 0.07 21.17
N GLY A 431 1.14 -0.35 20.18
CA GLY A 431 2.55 -0.72 20.29
C GLY A 431 3.53 0.43 20.02
N SER A 432 3.04 1.67 19.91
CA SER A 432 3.85 2.84 19.57
C SER A 432 3.55 4.07 20.44
N SER A 433 4.59 4.84 20.76
CA SER A 433 4.53 6.19 21.31
C SER A 433 4.09 7.24 20.28
N ARG A 434 4.08 6.90 18.99
CA ARG A 434 3.77 7.83 17.90
C ARG A 434 2.27 7.98 17.67
N ALA A 435 1.89 9.11 17.08
CA ALA A 435 0.53 9.38 16.64
C ALA A 435 0.51 10.20 15.35
N ILE A 436 -0.49 9.93 14.52
CA ILE A 436 -0.83 10.78 13.39
C ILE A 436 -1.91 11.75 13.86
N ILE A 437 -1.59 13.04 13.89
CA ILE A 437 -2.57 14.09 14.12
C ILE A 437 -3.08 14.61 12.78
N ALA A 438 -4.37 14.87 12.70
CA ALA A 438 -5.04 15.34 11.50
C ALA A 438 -5.91 16.56 11.76
N LYS A 439 -5.92 17.51 10.82
CA LYS A 439 -6.87 18.63 10.74
C LYS A 439 -7.53 18.60 9.36
N TYR A 440 -8.84 18.50 9.31
CA TYR A 440 -9.64 18.50 8.10
C TYR A 440 -10.46 19.77 8.04
N ILE A 441 -10.36 20.52 6.94
CA ILE A 441 -11.05 21.80 6.75
C ILE A 441 -11.92 21.68 5.50
N LEU A 442 -13.24 21.80 5.65
CA LEU A 442 -14.18 21.84 4.55
C LEU A 442 -14.53 23.29 4.21
N LYS A 443 -14.17 23.72 3.00
CA LYS A 443 -14.57 25.00 2.41
C LYS A 443 -15.32 24.74 1.10
N ASN A 444 -16.63 24.98 1.08
CA ASN A 444 -17.50 24.70 -0.07
C ASN A 444 -17.36 23.26 -0.57
N GLY A 445 -16.86 23.05 -1.80
CA GLY A 445 -16.59 21.74 -2.40
C GLY A 445 -15.15 21.28 -2.24
N LEU A 446 -14.32 21.96 -1.44
CA LEU A 446 -12.92 21.62 -1.20
C LEU A 446 -12.73 21.10 0.23
N LEU A 447 -12.16 19.90 0.35
CA LEU A 447 -11.69 19.34 1.61
C LEU A 447 -10.16 19.35 1.66
N ILE A 448 -9.62 20.08 2.63
CA ILE A 448 -8.18 20.15 2.90
C ILE A 448 -7.89 19.24 4.08
N ARG A 449 -6.99 18.27 3.88
CA ARG A 449 -6.55 17.35 4.92
C ARG A 449 -5.10 17.63 5.25
N VAL A 450 -4.84 17.93 6.52
CA VAL A 450 -3.53 18.20 7.09
C VAL A 450 -3.19 17.02 7.97
N LYS A 451 -2.03 16.39 7.78
CA LYS A 451 -1.55 15.31 8.64
C LYS A 451 -0.09 15.54 9.04
N ALA A 452 0.23 15.23 10.29
CA ALA A 452 1.59 15.19 10.82
C ALA A 452 1.79 13.96 11.70
N LEU A 453 2.99 13.40 11.67
CA LEU A 453 3.43 12.34 12.58
C LEU A 453 4.14 12.98 13.77
N THR A 454 3.72 12.66 14.99
CA THR A 454 4.22 13.25 16.24
C THR A 454 4.48 12.16 17.28
N ASP A 455 5.28 12.47 18.31
CA ASP A 455 5.34 11.64 19.52
C ASP A 455 4.23 12.03 20.51
N THR A 456 3.64 11.06 21.20
CA THR A 456 2.56 11.29 22.18
C THR A 456 3.04 11.62 23.58
N THR A 457 4.34 11.46 23.86
CA THR A 457 4.97 11.74 25.15
C THR A 457 5.56 13.15 25.24
N GLU A 458 5.64 13.86 24.11
CA GLU A 458 6.18 15.21 24.02
C GLU A 458 5.15 16.22 23.52
N HIS A 459 5.48 17.51 23.67
CA HIS A 459 4.71 18.57 23.05
C HIS A 459 5.02 18.63 21.54
N LYS A 460 4.07 19.16 20.76
CA LYS A 460 4.29 19.34 19.32
C LYS A 460 5.38 20.38 19.11
N SER A 461 6.21 20.17 18.09
CA SER A 461 7.19 21.17 17.69
C SER A 461 6.54 22.49 17.29
N LYS A 462 7.32 23.57 17.35
CA LYS A 462 6.88 24.90 16.91
C LYS A 462 6.47 24.90 15.43
N PHE A 463 7.10 24.09 14.58
CA PHE A 463 6.71 23.94 13.17
C PHE A 463 5.31 23.35 13.04
N VAL A 464 5.07 22.18 13.64
CA VAL A 464 3.77 21.49 13.57
C VAL A 464 2.67 22.33 14.20
N GLU A 465 2.93 22.92 15.38
CA GLU A 465 1.97 23.77 16.07
C GLU A 465 1.59 25.00 15.24
N ASN A 466 2.57 25.76 14.74
CA ASN A 466 2.31 26.94 13.91
C ASN A 466 1.55 26.57 12.64
N PHE A 467 1.91 25.46 12.00
CA PHE A 467 1.26 25.05 10.75
C PHE A 467 -0.23 24.71 10.99
N PHE A 468 -0.54 23.88 11.99
CA PHE A 468 -1.93 23.50 12.31
C PHE A 468 -2.76 24.69 12.78
N LYS A 469 -2.16 25.62 13.53
CA LYS A 469 -2.83 26.82 14.04
C LYS A 469 -3.11 27.86 12.97
N THR A 470 -2.25 28.01 11.97
CA THR A 470 -2.31 29.14 11.01
C THR A 470 -2.75 28.75 9.60
N ILE A 471 -2.81 27.45 9.27
CA ILE A 471 -3.29 27.02 7.96
C ILE A 471 -4.72 27.47 7.73
N THR A 472 -4.94 28.16 6.61
CA THR A 472 -6.23 28.64 6.16
C THR A 472 -6.40 28.39 4.66
N PRO A 473 -7.60 27.99 4.19
CA PRO A 473 -7.89 27.94 2.77
C PRO A 473 -7.77 29.32 2.12
N LEU A 474 -7.30 29.40 0.88
CA LEU A 474 -7.38 30.63 0.08
C LEU A 474 -8.83 31.03 -0.19
N ASP A 475 -9.05 32.28 -0.57
CA ASP A 475 -10.39 32.81 -0.85
C ASP A 475 -11.01 32.33 -2.17
N THR A 476 -10.39 31.34 -2.81
CA THR A 476 -10.91 30.73 -4.04
C THR A 476 -12.11 29.85 -3.74
N VAL A 477 -13.21 30.08 -4.46
CA VAL A 477 -14.39 29.20 -4.43
C VAL A 477 -14.15 28.02 -5.37
N LEU A 478 -13.92 26.84 -4.80
CA LEU A 478 -13.72 25.60 -5.55
C LEU A 478 -14.82 24.59 -5.28
N GLY A 479 -15.34 24.03 -6.37
CA GLY A 479 -16.47 23.13 -6.33
C GLY A 479 -17.73 23.78 -5.77
N ARG A 480 -18.78 22.97 -5.65
CA ARG A 480 -20.06 23.38 -5.05
C ARG A 480 -20.15 22.85 -3.62
N SER A 481 -20.97 23.48 -2.79
CA SER A 481 -21.22 22.95 -1.45
C SER A 481 -21.76 21.53 -1.54
N ILE A 482 -21.17 20.62 -0.78
CA ILE A 482 -21.58 19.21 -0.73
C ILE A 482 -22.88 18.98 0.05
N PHE A 483 -23.47 20.02 0.63
CA PHE A 483 -24.75 19.96 1.35
C PHE A 483 -25.90 20.57 0.54
N GLU A 484 -25.62 21.13 -0.64
CA GLU A 484 -26.63 21.60 -1.57
C GLU A 484 -27.47 20.46 -2.14
N ASP A 485 -28.73 20.76 -2.44
CA ASP A 485 -29.57 19.87 -3.22
C ASP A 485 -29.16 19.84 -4.69
N LYS A 486 -28.60 18.71 -5.11
CA LYS A 486 -28.09 18.48 -6.48
C LYS A 486 -29.17 18.05 -7.46
N ALA A 487 -30.34 17.59 -6.99
CA ALA A 487 -31.45 17.21 -7.87
C ALA A 487 -32.01 18.44 -8.61
N SER A 488 -32.23 19.53 -7.87
CA SER A 488 -32.72 20.80 -8.44
C SER A 488 -31.75 21.37 -9.48
N LEU A 489 -30.43 21.27 -9.23
CA LEU A 489 -29.39 21.66 -10.17
C LEU A 489 -29.44 20.82 -11.45
N PHE A 490 -29.57 19.49 -11.32
CA PHE A 490 -29.65 18.57 -12.44
C PHE A 490 -30.78 18.92 -13.39
N PHE A 491 -32.00 19.11 -12.88
CA PHE A 491 -33.15 19.47 -13.71
C PHE A 491 -32.93 20.79 -14.44
N LYS A 492 -32.45 21.81 -13.72
CA LYS A 492 -32.11 23.10 -14.33
C LYS A 492 -31.09 22.95 -15.47
N SER A 493 -30.08 22.11 -15.30
CA SER A 493 -29.03 21.88 -16.30
C SER A 493 -29.55 21.15 -17.55
N ILE A 494 -30.37 20.11 -17.40
CA ILE A 494 -30.83 19.33 -18.57
C ILE A 494 -31.88 20.07 -19.41
N TYR A 495 -32.69 20.92 -18.80
CA TYR A 495 -33.69 21.76 -19.49
C TYR A 495 -33.13 23.11 -19.96
N GLY A 496 -31.93 23.48 -19.51
CA GLY A 496 -31.25 24.70 -19.93
C GLY A 496 -30.73 24.66 -21.38
N THR A 497 -30.32 25.84 -21.83
CA THR A 497 -29.68 26.07 -23.14
C THR A 497 -28.17 25.85 -23.12
N ASP A 498 -27.54 25.81 -21.95
CA ASP A 498 -26.11 25.54 -21.78
C ASP A 498 -25.80 24.05 -22.03
N SER A 499 -25.16 23.78 -23.18
CA SER A 499 -24.79 22.43 -23.61
C SER A 499 -23.74 21.79 -22.70
N LEU A 500 -22.82 22.57 -22.12
CA LEU A 500 -21.78 22.07 -21.21
C LEU A 500 -22.39 21.69 -19.86
N ALA A 501 -23.27 22.52 -19.31
CA ALA A 501 -23.97 22.21 -18.07
C ALA A 501 -24.83 20.94 -18.21
N LYS A 502 -25.49 20.78 -19.36
CA LYS A 502 -26.30 19.60 -19.69
C LYS A 502 -25.47 18.32 -19.79
N GLU A 503 -24.37 18.36 -20.54
CA GLU A 503 -23.47 17.21 -20.67
C GLU A 503 -22.85 16.83 -19.32
N THR A 504 -22.47 17.83 -18.53
CA THR A 504 -21.99 17.64 -17.16
C THR A 504 -23.04 16.93 -16.31
N ALA A 505 -24.28 17.38 -16.32
CA ALA A 505 -25.38 16.76 -15.57
C ALA A 505 -25.59 15.29 -15.96
N PHE A 506 -25.51 14.97 -17.25
CA PHE A 506 -25.62 13.60 -17.75
C PHE A 506 -24.49 12.69 -17.29
N GLU A 507 -23.23 13.14 -17.35
CA GLU A 507 -22.09 12.37 -16.83
C GLU A 507 -22.15 12.19 -15.31
N SER A 508 -22.86 13.08 -14.63
CA SER A 508 -22.91 13.17 -13.19
C SER A 508 -24.04 12.36 -12.54
N ILE A 509 -24.93 11.73 -13.32
CA ILE A 509 -26.15 11.09 -12.82
C ILE A 509 -25.87 10.07 -11.69
N GLY A 510 -24.77 9.33 -11.81
CA GLY A 510 -24.26 8.39 -10.80
C GLY A 510 -24.08 8.99 -9.41
N LYS A 511 -23.73 10.28 -9.34
CA LYS A 511 -23.41 10.99 -8.10
C LYS A 511 -24.64 11.60 -7.41
N ILE A 512 -25.78 11.65 -8.09
CA ILE A 512 -26.96 12.39 -7.62
C ILE A 512 -27.84 11.51 -6.75
N THR A 513 -28.24 12.05 -5.60
CA THR A 513 -29.25 11.46 -4.71
C THR A 513 -30.55 12.25 -4.83
N PHE A 514 -31.62 11.62 -5.32
CA PHE A 514 -32.97 12.21 -5.41
C PHE A 514 -33.80 11.91 -4.16
N LYS A 515 -34.69 12.83 -3.78
CA LYS A 515 -35.55 12.75 -2.60
C LYS A 515 -37.03 12.75 -3.01
N ALA A 516 -37.93 12.52 -2.05
CA ALA A 516 -39.37 12.47 -2.30
C ALA A 516 -39.93 13.73 -3.00
N LYS A 517 -39.41 14.91 -2.68
CA LYS A 517 -39.81 16.17 -3.34
C LYS A 517 -39.49 16.24 -4.83
N ASP A 518 -38.59 15.39 -5.33
CA ASP A 518 -38.11 15.41 -6.72
C ASP A 518 -38.92 14.47 -7.64
N ILE A 519 -39.87 13.71 -7.08
CA ILE A 519 -40.64 12.68 -7.79
C ILE A 519 -41.34 13.25 -9.03
N ASP A 520 -42.04 14.38 -8.90
CA ASP A 520 -42.80 14.93 -10.03
C ASP A 520 -41.87 15.41 -11.14
N SER A 521 -40.73 15.99 -10.79
CA SER A 521 -39.71 16.41 -11.76
C SER A 521 -39.07 15.22 -12.46
N LEU A 522 -38.81 14.12 -11.75
CA LEU A 522 -38.33 12.88 -12.34
C LEU A 522 -39.35 12.30 -13.32
N LYS A 523 -40.63 12.23 -12.94
CA LYS A 523 -41.70 11.73 -13.81
C LYS A 523 -41.80 12.54 -15.10
N ILE A 524 -41.87 13.87 -14.98
CA ILE A 524 -41.90 14.79 -16.12
C ILE A 524 -40.67 14.58 -17.02
N THR A 525 -39.50 14.40 -16.43
CA THR A 525 -38.26 14.18 -17.18
C THR A 525 -38.26 12.85 -17.91
N ILE A 526 -38.64 11.76 -17.24
CA ILE A 526 -38.68 10.43 -17.85
C ILE A 526 -39.70 10.36 -18.99
N ASP A 527 -40.87 10.97 -18.80
CA ASP A 527 -41.97 10.93 -19.75
C ASP A 527 -41.72 11.83 -20.97
N ASN A 528 -41.25 13.06 -20.76
CA ASN A 528 -41.28 14.11 -21.79
C ASN A 528 -39.90 14.52 -22.32
N TYR A 529 -38.82 14.23 -21.60
CA TYR A 529 -37.48 14.64 -22.04
C TYR A 529 -36.97 13.75 -23.17
N LYS A 530 -36.59 14.37 -24.29
CA LYS A 530 -36.02 13.67 -25.46
C LYS A 530 -34.53 13.43 -25.25
N PHE A 531 -34.18 12.28 -24.68
CA PHE A 531 -32.78 11.89 -24.49
C PHE A 531 -32.09 11.58 -25.83
N PRO A 532 -30.88 12.12 -26.07
CA PRO A 532 -30.06 11.71 -27.20
C PRO A 532 -29.73 10.21 -27.18
N ALA A 533 -29.48 9.61 -28.35
CA ALA A 533 -29.20 8.17 -28.48
C ALA A 533 -27.98 7.71 -27.63
N ASN A 534 -26.97 8.56 -27.47
CA ASN A 534 -25.80 8.29 -26.62
C ASN A 534 -26.04 8.56 -25.12
N ARG A 535 -27.28 8.85 -24.70
CA ARG A 535 -27.67 9.17 -23.31
C ARG A 535 -28.82 8.31 -22.78
N ILE A 536 -29.16 7.24 -23.49
CA ILE A 536 -30.21 6.27 -23.08
C ILE A 536 -29.90 5.68 -21.69
N GLN A 537 -28.63 5.48 -21.35
CA GLN A 537 -28.22 5.02 -20.02
C GLN A 537 -28.58 5.99 -18.88
N VAL A 538 -28.60 7.31 -19.14
CA VAL A 538 -29.04 8.31 -18.14
C VAL A 538 -30.51 8.13 -17.82
N LYS A 539 -31.35 7.90 -18.84
CA LYS A 539 -32.79 7.64 -18.64
C LYS A 539 -33.02 6.37 -17.85
N LYS A 540 -32.27 5.29 -18.15
CA LYS A 540 -32.30 4.04 -17.37
C LYS A 540 -32.02 4.34 -15.90
N GLU A 541 -30.95 5.07 -15.61
CA GLU A 541 -30.57 5.38 -14.24
C GLU A 541 -31.58 6.27 -13.52
N LEU A 542 -32.20 7.23 -14.20
CA LEU A 542 -33.29 8.05 -13.64
C LEU A 542 -34.51 7.21 -13.26
N ILE A 543 -34.88 6.21 -14.08
CA ILE A 543 -35.97 5.27 -13.79
C ILE A 543 -35.66 4.48 -12.52
N GLY A 544 -34.47 3.88 -12.45
CA GLY A 544 -34.03 3.12 -11.27
C GLY A 544 -34.00 3.98 -10.01
N LYS A 545 -33.44 5.19 -10.09
CA LYS A 545 -33.40 6.15 -8.98
C LYS A 545 -34.80 6.58 -8.55
N LEU A 546 -35.71 6.92 -9.48
CA LEU A 546 -37.10 7.29 -9.16
C LEU A 546 -37.80 6.19 -8.37
N ILE A 547 -37.76 4.96 -8.89
CA ILE A 547 -38.44 3.83 -8.26
C ILE A 547 -37.84 3.58 -6.87
N ASN A 548 -36.52 3.69 -6.70
CA ASN A 548 -35.87 3.45 -5.42
C ASN A 548 -35.93 4.62 -4.41
N ILE A 549 -36.60 5.73 -4.73
CA ILE A 549 -36.84 6.79 -3.74
C ILE A 549 -37.63 6.20 -2.55
N LYS A 550 -37.14 6.51 -1.34
CA LYS A 550 -37.76 6.09 -0.08
C LYS A 550 -39.22 6.56 -0.03
N ASN A 551 -40.13 5.65 0.33
CA ASN A 551 -41.58 5.87 0.43
C ASN A 551 -42.31 6.19 -0.89
N TYR A 552 -41.68 6.01 -2.06
CA TYR A 552 -42.39 6.11 -3.33
C TYR A 552 -43.16 4.82 -3.64
N GLU A 553 -44.48 4.87 -3.80
CA GLU A 553 -45.32 3.67 -4.01
C GLU A 553 -46.29 3.78 -5.21
N SER A 554 -46.05 4.69 -6.16
CA SER A 554 -46.96 4.91 -7.29
C SER A 554 -46.87 3.78 -8.32
N ILE A 555 -47.48 2.64 -8.00
CA ILE A 555 -47.55 1.42 -8.81
C ILE A 555 -48.16 1.70 -10.18
N ASP A 556 -49.22 2.49 -10.26
CA ASP A 556 -49.88 2.83 -11.53
C ASP A 556 -48.93 3.53 -12.52
N TYR A 557 -48.09 4.43 -12.02
CA TYR A 557 -47.11 5.12 -12.87
C TYR A 557 -46.01 4.16 -13.34
N ILE A 558 -45.50 3.31 -12.45
CA ILE A 558 -44.49 2.30 -12.81
C ILE A 558 -45.06 1.33 -13.86
N SER A 559 -46.32 0.92 -13.70
CA SER A 559 -47.04 0.06 -14.66
C SER A 559 -47.16 0.71 -16.02
N LYS A 560 -47.58 1.98 -16.05
CA LYS A 560 -47.66 2.78 -17.28
C LYS A 560 -46.30 2.91 -17.97
N LEU A 561 -45.24 3.20 -17.21
CA LEU A 561 -43.90 3.31 -17.75
C LEU A 561 -43.45 2.02 -18.43
N TYR A 562 -43.66 0.88 -17.78
CA TYR A 562 -43.28 -0.42 -18.32
C TYR A 562 -43.97 -0.71 -19.66
N LYS A 563 -45.29 -0.48 -19.72
CA LYS A 563 -46.11 -0.71 -20.93
C LYS A 563 -45.72 0.23 -22.08
N ASN A 564 -45.28 1.45 -21.77
CA ASN A 564 -44.81 2.41 -22.77
C ASN A 564 -43.43 2.06 -23.36
N TYR A 565 -42.68 1.13 -22.75
CA TYR A 565 -41.33 0.74 -23.18
C TYR A 565 -41.28 -0.71 -23.69
N SER A 566 -42.37 -1.24 -24.27
CA SER A 566 -42.41 -2.59 -24.86
C SER A 566 -41.26 -2.87 -25.83
N ASP A 567 -40.84 -1.85 -26.58
CA ASP A 567 -39.78 -2.00 -27.59
C ASP A 567 -38.37 -1.77 -27.01
N THR A 568 -38.23 -1.64 -25.70
CA THR A 568 -36.94 -1.35 -25.04
C THR A 568 -36.74 -2.15 -23.76
N ALA A 569 -36.35 -3.41 -23.91
CA ALA A 569 -36.09 -4.35 -22.81
C ALA A 569 -35.20 -3.77 -21.70
N MET A 570 -34.20 -2.94 -22.03
CA MET A 570 -33.31 -2.34 -21.03
C MET A 570 -34.03 -1.51 -19.96
N TYR A 571 -35.08 -0.75 -20.33
CA TYR A 571 -35.86 0.03 -19.36
C TYR A 571 -36.82 -0.84 -18.59
N GLN A 572 -37.47 -1.81 -19.25
CA GLN A 572 -38.33 -2.80 -18.60
C GLN A 572 -37.56 -3.60 -17.52
N ILE A 573 -36.35 -4.05 -17.84
CA ILE A 573 -35.45 -4.74 -16.89
C ILE A 573 -35.11 -3.85 -15.70
N GLU A 574 -34.78 -2.58 -15.92
CA GLU A 574 -34.50 -1.64 -14.81
C GLU A 574 -35.73 -1.44 -13.91
N ILE A 575 -36.92 -1.34 -14.50
CA ILE A 575 -38.18 -1.22 -13.76
C ILE A 575 -38.41 -2.46 -12.88
N LEU A 576 -38.26 -3.66 -13.45
CA LEU A 576 -38.38 -4.92 -12.71
C LEU A 576 -37.35 -5.01 -11.59
N ASN A 577 -36.10 -4.67 -11.87
CA ASN A 577 -35.03 -4.65 -10.86
C ASN A 577 -35.36 -3.72 -9.69
N ALA A 578 -35.81 -2.50 -9.99
CA ALA A 578 -36.13 -1.53 -8.96
C ALA A 578 -37.40 -1.92 -8.17
N LEU A 579 -38.41 -2.50 -8.82
CA LEU A 579 -39.57 -3.10 -8.13
C LEU A 579 -39.16 -4.24 -7.20
N ALA A 580 -38.29 -5.14 -7.67
CA ALA A 580 -37.76 -6.23 -6.87
C ALA A 580 -36.97 -5.72 -5.65
N GLN A 581 -36.18 -4.64 -5.79
CA GLN A 581 -35.42 -4.03 -4.70
C GLN A 581 -36.29 -3.39 -3.61
N LYS A 582 -37.50 -2.90 -3.95
CA LYS A 582 -38.42 -2.30 -2.96
C LYS A 582 -38.82 -3.25 -1.85
N GLY A 583 -38.92 -4.55 -2.14
CA GLY A 583 -39.19 -5.54 -1.11
C GLY A 583 -40.60 -5.51 -0.50
N THR A 584 -41.61 -4.94 -1.19
CA THR A 584 -42.99 -4.83 -0.67
C THR A 584 -43.97 -5.73 -1.45
N LYS A 585 -44.99 -6.27 -0.75
CA LYS A 585 -46.01 -7.16 -1.35
C LYS A 585 -46.66 -6.55 -2.60
N ASN A 586 -46.99 -5.26 -2.55
CA ASN A 586 -47.61 -4.57 -3.67
C ASN A 586 -46.64 -4.41 -4.87
N ALA A 587 -45.36 -4.11 -4.62
CA ALA A 587 -44.35 -4.04 -5.67
C ALA A 587 -44.12 -5.42 -6.33
N MET A 588 -44.14 -6.50 -5.56
CA MET A 588 -44.01 -7.86 -6.09
C MET A 588 -45.22 -8.29 -6.93
N LYS A 589 -46.45 -7.96 -6.48
CA LYS A 589 -47.64 -8.20 -7.29
C LYS A 589 -47.56 -7.47 -8.62
N GLU A 590 -47.09 -6.23 -8.61
CA GLU A 590 -46.92 -5.47 -9.85
C GLU A 590 -45.81 -6.05 -10.73
N TYR A 591 -44.66 -6.41 -10.14
CA TYR A 591 -43.57 -7.09 -10.85
C TYR A 591 -44.09 -8.30 -11.63
N LEU A 592 -44.90 -9.16 -11.01
CA LEU A 592 -45.47 -10.33 -11.68
C LEU A 592 -46.44 -9.97 -12.80
N LYS A 593 -47.32 -8.99 -12.58
CA LYS A 593 -48.25 -8.52 -13.61
C LYS A 593 -47.52 -7.95 -14.83
N LEU A 594 -46.43 -7.22 -14.60
CA LEU A 594 -45.64 -6.64 -15.68
C LEU A 594 -44.84 -7.68 -16.44
N LEU A 595 -44.28 -8.66 -15.72
CA LEU A 595 -43.61 -9.80 -16.35
C LEU A 595 -44.56 -10.65 -17.20
N ASP A 596 -45.83 -10.78 -16.78
CA ASP A 596 -46.88 -11.49 -17.55
C ASP A 596 -47.34 -10.68 -18.76
N PHE A 597 -47.39 -9.36 -18.63
CA PHE A 597 -47.78 -8.45 -19.70
C PHE A 597 -46.79 -8.47 -20.87
N ASP A 598 -45.50 -8.39 -20.58
CA ASP A 598 -44.44 -8.41 -21.59
C ASP A 598 -43.12 -8.89 -20.96
N ILE A 599 -42.42 -9.81 -21.62
CA ILE A 599 -41.25 -10.52 -21.08
C ILE A 599 -39.97 -9.90 -21.66
N PRO A 600 -39.19 -9.14 -20.87
CA PRO A 600 -38.15 -8.29 -21.43
C PRO A 600 -36.83 -9.05 -21.58
N ILE A 601 -36.45 -9.41 -22.81
CA ILE A 601 -35.19 -10.13 -23.08
C ILE A 601 -34.16 -9.19 -23.69
N SER A 602 -33.02 -9.04 -23.01
CA SER A 602 -31.85 -8.31 -23.50
C SER A 602 -30.95 -9.21 -24.37
N GLY A 603 -30.28 -8.61 -25.36
CA GLY A 603 -29.18 -9.25 -26.08
C GLY A 603 -27.95 -9.50 -25.22
N ASN A 604 -27.85 -8.86 -24.05
CA ASN A 604 -26.80 -9.07 -23.06
C ASN A 604 -27.27 -10.05 -21.97
N ASP A 605 -26.63 -11.22 -21.89
CA ASP A 605 -27.00 -12.27 -20.91
C ASP A 605 -26.87 -11.81 -19.46
N TYR A 606 -25.94 -10.90 -19.17
CA TYR A 606 -25.79 -10.33 -17.84
C TYR A 606 -27.03 -9.52 -17.42
N ASP A 607 -27.67 -8.80 -18.33
CA ASP A 607 -28.89 -8.04 -18.02
C ASP A 607 -30.07 -8.97 -17.72
N ASN A 608 -30.16 -10.11 -18.42
CA ASN A 608 -31.23 -11.10 -18.21
C ASN A 608 -31.12 -11.77 -16.83
N PHE A 609 -29.91 -12.18 -16.44
CA PHE A 609 -29.65 -12.73 -15.11
C PHE A 609 -30.02 -11.75 -13.98
N ARG A 610 -29.73 -10.46 -14.18
CA ARG A 610 -30.00 -9.42 -13.18
C ARG A 610 -31.47 -9.22 -12.85
N ILE A 611 -32.41 -9.63 -13.70
CA ILE A 611 -33.87 -9.47 -13.47
C ILE A 611 -34.34 -10.12 -12.16
N PHE A 612 -33.74 -11.25 -11.80
CA PHE A 612 -34.11 -12.03 -10.61
C PHE A 612 -33.10 -11.89 -9.46
N TYR A 613 -31.89 -11.41 -9.73
CA TYR A 613 -30.85 -11.27 -8.70
C TYR A 613 -31.28 -10.42 -7.49
N PRO A 614 -31.95 -9.24 -7.65
CA PRO A 614 -32.46 -8.50 -6.51
C PRO A 614 -33.46 -9.28 -5.66
N LEU A 615 -34.17 -10.26 -6.22
CA LEU A 615 -35.13 -11.10 -5.48
C LEU A 615 -34.43 -11.97 -4.44
N ASN A 616 -33.21 -12.45 -4.71
CA ASN A 616 -32.43 -13.23 -3.72
C ASN A 616 -32.26 -12.45 -2.40
N TYR A 617 -32.06 -11.14 -2.47
CA TYR A 617 -31.90 -10.27 -1.30
C TYR A 617 -33.19 -9.59 -0.83
N SER A 618 -34.17 -9.35 -1.71
CA SER A 618 -35.39 -8.71 -1.27
C SER A 618 -36.36 -9.70 -0.64
N LEU A 619 -36.49 -10.92 -1.19
CA LEU A 619 -37.45 -11.95 -0.75
C LEU A 619 -37.31 -12.36 0.72
N TYR A 620 -36.11 -12.32 1.31
CA TYR A 620 -35.97 -12.59 2.75
C TYR A 620 -36.57 -11.49 3.63
N LYS A 621 -36.62 -10.24 3.15
CA LYS A 621 -37.20 -9.09 3.88
C LYS A 621 -38.72 -9.04 3.78
N PHE A 622 -39.33 -9.80 2.88
CA PHE A 622 -40.79 -9.85 2.74
C PHE A 622 -41.45 -10.60 3.90
N LYS A 623 -42.49 -10.01 4.48
CA LYS A 623 -43.41 -10.71 5.40
C LYS A 623 -44.34 -11.69 4.67
N ASP A 624 -44.70 -11.40 3.42
CA ASP A 624 -45.58 -12.26 2.60
C ASP A 624 -44.77 -12.90 1.47
N LYS A 625 -44.44 -14.18 1.68
CA LYS A 625 -43.48 -14.95 0.89
C LYS A 625 -44.16 -15.83 -0.17
N THR A 626 -45.49 -15.86 -0.18
CA THR A 626 -46.32 -16.63 -1.13
C THR A 626 -46.80 -15.78 -2.31
N THR A 627 -46.39 -14.51 -2.36
CA THR A 627 -46.80 -13.60 -3.45
C THR A 627 -45.97 -13.80 -4.72
N ALA A 628 -44.71 -14.27 -4.60
CA ALA A 628 -43.81 -14.48 -5.74
C ALA A 628 -43.85 -15.91 -6.29
N PHE A 629 -44.02 -16.89 -5.40
CA PHE A 629 -44.08 -18.31 -5.73
C PHE A 629 -45.45 -18.86 -5.35
N PRO A 630 -46.05 -19.71 -6.20
CA PRO A 630 -45.44 -20.41 -7.34
C PRO A 630 -45.40 -19.65 -8.68
N GLU A 631 -45.93 -18.43 -8.76
CA GLU A 631 -46.17 -17.70 -10.01
C GLU A 631 -44.90 -17.55 -10.88
N LEU A 632 -43.74 -17.25 -10.29
CA LEU A 632 -42.48 -17.14 -11.03
C LEU A 632 -42.08 -18.45 -11.74
N LEU A 633 -42.54 -19.61 -11.28
CA LEU A 633 -42.22 -20.90 -11.92
C LEU A 633 -42.80 -21.02 -13.32
N ASN A 634 -43.81 -20.22 -13.65
CA ASN A 634 -44.39 -20.18 -15.00
C ASN A 634 -43.41 -19.63 -16.05
N TYR A 635 -42.30 -19.00 -15.66
CA TYR A 635 -41.32 -18.40 -16.57
C TYR A 635 -40.02 -19.21 -16.71
N THR A 636 -39.90 -20.35 -16.04
CA THR A 636 -38.70 -21.22 -16.07
C THR A 636 -38.46 -21.91 -17.43
N PHE A 637 -39.45 -21.88 -18.33
CA PHE A 637 -39.28 -22.33 -19.72
C PHE A 637 -38.30 -21.43 -20.49
N ILE A 638 -38.12 -20.18 -20.06
CA ILE A 638 -37.14 -19.25 -20.62
C ILE A 638 -35.79 -19.59 -20.01
N SER A 639 -34.88 -20.15 -20.83
CA SER A 639 -33.56 -20.62 -20.38
C SER A 639 -32.80 -19.53 -19.62
N LYS A 640 -32.81 -18.29 -20.12
CA LYS A 640 -32.12 -17.14 -19.51
C LYS A 640 -32.65 -16.73 -18.14
N TYR A 641 -33.86 -17.15 -17.76
CA TYR A 641 -34.52 -16.78 -16.50
C TYR A 641 -34.50 -17.91 -15.47
N ARG A 642 -34.41 -19.15 -15.95
CA ARG A 642 -34.52 -20.37 -15.14
C ARG A 642 -33.59 -20.33 -13.92
N ASP A 643 -32.31 -20.02 -14.12
CA ASP A 643 -31.31 -20.08 -13.05
C ASP A 643 -31.61 -19.09 -11.92
N GLY A 644 -31.99 -17.86 -12.28
CA GLY A 644 -32.38 -16.83 -11.32
C GLY A 644 -33.62 -17.22 -10.52
N ILE A 645 -34.66 -17.73 -11.20
CA ILE A 645 -35.92 -18.14 -10.56
C ILE A 645 -35.71 -19.34 -9.62
N ILE A 646 -35.02 -20.37 -10.10
CA ILE A 646 -34.77 -21.60 -9.37
C ILE A 646 -33.82 -21.34 -8.19
N GLY A 647 -32.78 -20.52 -8.38
CA GLY A 647 -31.90 -20.07 -7.29
C GLY A 647 -32.65 -19.30 -6.21
N SER A 648 -33.53 -18.36 -6.58
CA SER A 648 -34.39 -17.65 -5.62
C SER A 648 -35.27 -18.61 -4.81
N LEU A 649 -35.92 -19.58 -5.46
CA LEU A 649 -36.78 -20.55 -4.76
C LEU A 649 -35.96 -21.46 -3.83
N ALA A 650 -34.82 -21.96 -4.29
CA ALA A 650 -33.94 -22.81 -3.49
C ALA A 650 -33.44 -22.08 -2.23
N PHE A 651 -32.98 -20.83 -2.36
CA PHE A 651 -32.59 -20.00 -1.23
C PHE A 651 -33.72 -19.84 -0.21
N MET A 652 -34.95 -19.59 -0.68
CA MET A 652 -36.13 -19.49 0.19
C MET A 652 -36.48 -20.81 0.88
N VAL A 653 -36.30 -21.95 0.20
CA VAL A 653 -36.55 -23.29 0.77
C VAL A 653 -35.52 -23.62 1.84
N ASP A 654 -34.22 -23.49 1.54
CA ASP A 654 -33.15 -23.83 2.49
C ASP A 654 -33.14 -22.90 3.72
N SER A 655 -33.48 -21.63 3.54
CA SER A 655 -33.63 -20.67 4.64
C SER A 655 -34.94 -20.86 5.44
N ASN A 656 -35.75 -21.87 5.11
CA ASN A 656 -37.07 -22.14 5.71
C ASN A 656 -38.02 -20.92 5.63
N TYR A 657 -37.89 -20.13 4.58
CA TYR A 657 -38.69 -18.94 4.34
C TYR A 657 -40.00 -19.25 3.61
N ILE A 658 -40.07 -20.33 2.84
CA ILE A 658 -41.30 -20.73 2.13
C ILE A 658 -41.71 -22.15 2.51
N ASN A 659 -43.02 -22.36 2.73
CA ASN A 659 -43.55 -23.70 2.99
C ASN A 659 -43.61 -24.50 1.68
N PRO A 660 -43.11 -25.76 1.64
CA PRO A 660 -43.19 -26.62 0.47
C PRO A 660 -44.60 -26.76 -0.13
N LYS A 661 -45.65 -26.70 0.68
CA LYS A 661 -47.05 -26.76 0.20
C LYS A 661 -47.38 -25.69 -0.85
N VAL A 662 -46.70 -24.55 -0.85
CA VAL A 662 -46.93 -23.41 -1.76
C VAL A 662 -46.64 -23.77 -3.21
N TYR A 663 -45.55 -24.50 -3.48
CA TYR A 663 -45.14 -24.90 -4.84
C TYR A 663 -45.40 -26.38 -5.13
N LYS A 664 -46.13 -27.08 -4.26
CA LYS A 664 -46.47 -28.50 -4.44
C LYS A 664 -47.23 -28.76 -5.75
N GLY A 665 -48.04 -27.80 -6.20
CA GLY A 665 -48.75 -27.88 -7.49
C GLY A 665 -47.80 -28.03 -8.69
N ASN A 666 -46.60 -27.44 -8.62
CA ASN A 666 -45.57 -27.46 -9.66
C ASN A 666 -44.59 -28.64 -9.52
N LEU A 667 -44.83 -29.58 -8.60
CA LEU A 667 -43.89 -30.68 -8.31
C LEU A 667 -43.53 -31.50 -9.56
N ASN A 668 -44.51 -31.77 -10.43
CA ASN A 668 -44.27 -32.53 -11.67
C ASN A 668 -43.38 -31.75 -12.66
N GLN A 669 -43.56 -30.43 -12.76
CA GLN A 669 -42.73 -29.56 -13.59
C GLN A 669 -41.30 -29.54 -13.06
N LEU A 670 -41.13 -29.20 -11.78
CA LEU A 670 -39.82 -29.11 -11.10
C LEU A 670 -39.06 -30.44 -11.19
N LEU A 671 -39.74 -31.56 -10.95
CA LEU A 671 -39.11 -32.88 -11.04
C LEU A 671 -38.70 -33.24 -12.48
N ARG A 672 -39.47 -32.84 -13.49
CA ARG A 672 -39.13 -33.08 -14.89
C ARG A 672 -37.89 -32.27 -15.29
N GLU A 673 -37.86 -30.99 -14.96
CA GLU A 673 -36.72 -30.10 -15.23
C GLU A 673 -35.47 -30.58 -14.49
N ALA A 674 -35.58 -30.90 -13.20
CA ALA A 674 -34.47 -31.43 -12.41
C ALA A 674 -33.89 -32.73 -13.01
N LYS A 675 -34.74 -33.61 -13.53
CA LYS A 675 -34.31 -34.84 -14.22
C LYS A 675 -33.58 -34.55 -15.54
N ILE A 676 -33.91 -33.48 -16.23
CA ILE A 676 -33.20 -33.04 -17.44
C ILE A 676 -31.81 -32.56 -17.06
N VAL A 677 -31.71 -31.62 -16.11
CA VAL A 677 -30.42 -31.09 -15.64
C VAL A 677 -29.53 -32.20 -15.07
N LEU A 678 -30.09 -33.16 -14.33
CA LEU A 678 -29.33 -34.31 -13.84
C LEU A 678 -28.82 -35.21 -14.98
N LYS A 679 -29.61 -35.42 -16.04
CA LYS A 679 -29.14 -36.19 -17.21
C LYS A 679 -28.04 -35.45 -17.97
N GLU A 680 -28.14 -34.12 -18.09
CA GLU A 680 -27.10 -33.28 -18.67
C GLU A 680 -25.81 -33.38 -17.86
N GLN A 681 -25.89 -33.33 -16.53
CA GLN A 681 -24.75 -33.55 -15.64
C GLN A 681 -24.14 -34.94 -15.83
N ILE A 682 -24.94 -36.00 -15.84
CA ILE A 682 -24.43 -37.37 -16.06
C ILE A 682 -23.75 -37.49 -17.42
N SER A 683 -24.37 -36.96 -18.49
CA SER A 683 -23.79 -36.96 -19.84
C SER A 683 -22.47 -36.17 -19.88
N PHE A 684 -22.42 -35.01 -19.23
CA PHE A 684 -21.22 -34.21 -19.09
C PHE A 684 -20.09 -35.00 -18.40
N GLU A 685 -20.37 -35.63 -17.26
CA GLU A 685 -19.38 -36.44 -16.53
C GLU A 685 -18.92 -37.66 -17.36
N GLN A 686 -19.82 -38.32 -18.09
CA GLN A 686 -19.49 -39.44 -18.97
C GLN A 686 -18.59 -39.02 -20.14
N ASN A 687 -18.90 -37.89 -20.78
CA ASN A 687 -18.07 -37.35 -21.86
C ASN A 687 -16.67 -36.99 -21.35
N LYS A 688 -16.55 -36.39 -20.16
CA LYS A 688 -15.26 -36.06 -19.55
C LYS A 688 -14.46 -37.31 -19.17
N GLN A 689 -15.13 -38.37 -18.72
CA GLN A 689 -14.48 -39.66 -18.49
C GLN A 689 -13.95 -40.29 -19.78
N GLY A 690 -14.72 -40.27 -20.87
CA GLY A 690 -14.28 -40.77 -22.18
C GLY A 690 -13.10 -39.99 -22.79
N ILE A 691 -12.98 -38.70 -22.44
CA ILE A 691 -11.79 -37.90 -22.79
C ILE A 691 -10.59 -38.33 -21.93
N SER A 692 -10.81 -38.58 -20.64
CA SER A 692 -9.77 -39.02 -19.70
C SER A 692 -9.20 -40.40 -20.03
N SER A 693 -10.00 -41.29 -20.61
CA SER A 693 -9.60 -42.65 -21.02
C SER A 693 -8.88 -42.72 -22.37
N GLY A 694 -8.74 -41.59 -23.08
CA GLY A 694 -8.10 -41.53 -24.40
C GLY A 694 -8.96 -42.06 -25.56
N GLU A 695 -10.26 -42.29 -25.33
CA GLU A 695 -11.18 -42.88 -26.32
C GLU A 695 -11.81 -41.84 -27.27
N THR A 696 -11.59 -40.54 -27.05
CA THR A 696 -12.18 -39.46 -27.86
C THR A 696 -11.15 -38.44 -28.37
N TYR A 697 -11.20 -38.15 -29.67
CA TYR A 697 -10.16 -37.45 -30.45
C TYR A 697 -10.16 -35.90 -30.34
N TYR A 698 -10.99 -35.31 -29.47
CA TYR A 698 -11.19 -33.86 -29.40
C TYR A 698 -10.93 -33.31 -27.99
N SER A 699 -9.70 -32.85 -27.72
CA SER A 699 -9.38 -31.62 -26.97
C SER A 699 -7.96 -31.70 -26.40
N TYR A 700 -7.04 -30.95 -27.00
CA TYR A 700 -5.84 -30.49 -26.31
C TYR A 700 -6.25 -29.55 -25.16
N ASN A 701 -5.57 -29.62 -24.00
CA ASN A 701 -5.63 -28.68 -22.86
C ASN A 701 -6.83 -28.68 -21.90
N ASN A 702 -7.32 -29.82 -21.39
CA ASN A 702 -8.15 -29.79 -20.17
C ASN A 702 -7.79 -30.90 -19.19
N ASN A 703 -7.48 -30.50 -17.96
CA ASN A 703 -7.18 -31.40 -16.85
C ASN A 703 -8.39 -32.32 -16.61
N SER A 704 -8.20 -33.61 -16.82
CA SER A 704 -9.29 -34.53 -17.12
C SER A 704 -10.15 -34.88 -15.89
N ASN A 705 -9.65 -34.60 -14.68
CA ASN A 705 -10.34 -34.84 -13.41
C ASN A 705 -11.15 -33.64 -12.88
N ARG A 706 -11.04 -32.46 -13.50
CA ARG A 706 -11.65 -31.21 -13.04
C ARG A 706 -13.16 -31.27 -12.85
N PHE A 707 -13.85 -32.00 -13.72
CA PHE A 707 -15.30 -32.18 -13.68
C PHE A 707 -15.81 -32.79 -12.36
N LYS A 708 -14.94 -33.43 -11.57
CA LYS A 708 -15.28 -33.99 -10.25
C LYS A 708 -15.53 -32.92 -9.18
N TYR A 709 -15.09 -31.68 -9.43
CA TYR A 709 -15.18 -30.57 -8.45
C TYR A 709 -15.96 -29.37 -8.97
N GLU A 710 -16.24 -29.31 -10.28
CA GLU A 710 -17.04 -28.26 -10.91
C GLU A 710 -18.43 -28.15 -10.29
N ASN A 711 -18.85 -26.93 -9.93
CA ASN A 711 -20.17 -26.73 -9.37
C ASN A 711 -21.26 -26.75 -10.46
N ASN A 712 -22.43 -27.27 -10.13
CA ASN A 712 -23.66 -27.14 -10.92
C ASN A 712 -24.77 -26.63 -9.99
N GLU A 713 -24.77 -25.31 -9.76
CA GLU A 713 -25.66 -24.67 -8.80
C GLU A 713 -27.14 -24.91 -9.15
N LEU A 714 -27.49 -24.92 -10.44
CA LEU A 714 -28.87 -25.19 -10.87
C LEU A 714 -29.34 -26.58 -10.44
N LEU A 715 -28.52 -27.62 -10.61
CA LEU A 715 -28.85 -28.99 -10.20
C LEU A 715 -29.02 -29.08 -8.68
N VAL A 716 -28.12 -28.46 -7.93
CA VAL A 716 -28.18 -28.41 -6.46
C VAL A 716 -29.43 -27.67 -6.01
N ASN A 717 -29.76 -26.54 -6.63
CA ASN A 717 -30.97 -25.78 -6.34
C ASN A 717 -32.24 -26.60 -6.58
N TYR A 718 -32.32 -27.36 -7.69
CA TYR A 718 -33.43 -28.29 -7.90
C TYR A 718 -33.51 -29.38 -6.83
N ALA A 719 -32.38 -29.94 -6.39
CA ALA A 719 -32.36 -30.91 -5.30
C ALA A 719 -32.89 -30.29 -4.00
N THR A 720 -32.42 -29.11 -3.62
CA THR A 720 -32.90 -28.33 -2.45
C THR A 720 -34.41 -28.17 -2.46
N ILE A 721 -34.99 -27.79 -3.60
CA ILE A 721 -36.44 -27.58 -3.76
C ILE A 721 -37.23 -28.90 -3.64
N LEU A 722 -36.65 -30.02 -4.08
CA LEU A 722 -37.32 -31.32 -4.12
C LEU A 722 -37.19 -32.14 -2.83
N ILE A 723 -36.15 -31.92 -2.02
CA ILE A 723 -35.89 -32.63 -0.75
C ILE A 723 -37.13 -32.68 0.17
N PRO A 724 -37.90 -31.59 0.39
CA PRO A 724 -39.09 -31.64 1.24
C PRO A 724 -40.18 -32.62 0.77
N PHE A 725 -40.13 -33.05 -0.50
CA PHE A 725 -41.07 -34.01 -1.09
C PHE A 725 -40.49 -35.42 -1.25
N ALA A 726 -39.39 -35.75 -0.58
CA ALA A 726 -38.72 -37.05 -0.70
C ALA A 726 -39.58 -38.28 -0.33
N LYS A 727 -40.74 -38.10 0.32
CA LYS A 727 -41.75 -39.16 0.53
C LYS A 727 -42.43 -39.59 -0.79
N ASN A 728 -42.46 -38.72 -1.81
CA ASN A 728 -42.94 -39.09 -3.13
C ASN A 728 -41.93 -40.02 -3.80
N LYS A 729 -42.39 -41.20 -4.24
CA LYS A 729 -41.54 -42.23 -4.87
C LYS A 729 -40.67 -41.69 -6.01
N LYS A 730 -41.24 -40.89 -6.92
CA LYS A 730 -40.51 -40.37 -8.10
C LYS A 730 -39.45 -39.31 -7.73
N VAL A 731 -39.67 -38.59 -6.63
CA VAL A 731 -38.71 -37.62 -6.08
C VAL A 731 -37.58 -38.36 -5.37
N ASN A 732 -37.92 -39.37 -4.57
CA ASN A 732 -36.93 -40.24 -3.93
C ASN A 732 -36.01 -40.90 -4.97
N GLU A 733 -36.58 -41.46 -6.03
CA GLU A 733 -35.82 -42.03 -7.16
C GLU A 733 -34.87 -41.01 -7.81
N PHE A 734 -35.27 -39.73 -7.90
CA PHE A 734 -34.40 -38.66 -8.41
C PHE A 734 -33.24 -38.37 -7.44
N LEU A 735 -33.53 -38.17 -6.15
CA LEU A 735 -32.51 -37.88 -5.14
C LEU A 735 -31.50 -39.02 -4.99
N MET A 736 -31.95 -40.28 -5.07
CA MET A 736 -31.07 -41.43 -4.97
C MET A 736 -30.11 -41.58 -6.17
N LYS A 737 -30.41 -40.96 -7.32
CA LYS A 737 -29.48 -40.97 -8.47
C LYS A 737 -28.23 -40.14 -8.25
N PHE A 738 -28.19 -39.21 -7.28
CA PHE A 738 -26.97 -38.49 -6.93
C PHE A 738 -25.84 -39.42 -6.47
N LYS A 739 -26.16 -40.64 -5.99
CA LYS A 739 -25.17 -41.66 -5.65
C LYS A 739 -24.36 -42.15 -6.87
N SER A 740 -24.89 -41.98 -8.07
CA SER A 740 -24.23 -42.41 -9.31
C SER A 740 -23.31 -41.33 -9.91
N LEU A 741 -23.43 -40.08 -9.45
CA LEU A 741 -22.55 -38.99 -9.87
C LEU A 741 -21.12 -39.25 -9.38
N LYS A 742 -20.15 -38.76 -10.14
CA LYS A 742 -18.73 -38.75 -9.77
C LYS A 742 -18.29 -37.41 -9.20
N ASN A 743 -19.06 -36.35 -9.41
CA ASN A 743 -18.77 -35.04 -8.86
C ASN A 743 -18.95 -34.99 -7.34
N TYR A 744 -17.85 -34.76 -6.62
CA TYR A 744 -17.80 -34.72 -5.17
C TYR A 744 -18.45 -33.47 -4.57
N THR A 745 -18.30 -32.30 -5.22
CA THR A 745 -18.88 -31.04 -4.76
C THR A 745 -20.41 -31.14 -4.72
N ILE A 746 -21.03 -31.51 -5.84
CA ILE A 746 -22.50 -31.66 -5.97
C ILE A 746 -23.03 -32.71 -4.99
N ARG A 747 -22.35 -33.87 -4.88
CA ARG A 747 -22.73 -34.93 -3.94
C ARG A 747 -22.65 -34.45 -2.49
N THR A 748 -21.59 -33.73 -2.13
CA THR A 748 -21.39 -33.19 -0.79
C THR A 748 -22.50 -32.24 -0.41
N GLU A 749 -22.84 -31.28 -1.28
CA GLU A 749 -23.92 -30.32 -1.02
C GLU A 749 -25.26 -31.02 -0.87
N VAL A 750 -25.63 -31.86 -1.86
CA VAL A 750 -26.95 -32.50 -1.88
C VAL A 750 -27.12 -33.50 -0.74
N PHE A 751 -26.13 -34.33 -0.44
CA PHE A 751 -26.24 -35.28 0.68
C PHE A 751 -26.25 -34.58 2.04
N THR A 752 -25.51 -33.48 2.19
CA THR A 752 -25.58 -32.65 3.41
C THR A 752 -26.97 -32.07 3.59
N LEU A 753 -27.56 -31.52 2.52
CA LEU A 753 -28.93 -30.99 2.55
C LEU A 753 -29.96 -32.08 2.83
N MET A 754 -29.80 -33.27 2.24
CA MET A 754 -30.67 -34.43 2.51
C MET A 754 -30.60 -34.82 4.00
N GLN A 755 -29.39 -34.97 4.55
CA GLN A 755 -29.17 -35.33 5.94
C GLN A 755 -29.74 -34.27 6.91
N LYS A 756 -29.50 -32.98 6.64
CA LYS A 756 -30.07 -31.84 7.38
C LYS A 756 -31.60 -31.91 7.45
N ASN A 757 -32.23 -32.38 6.37
CA ASN A 757 -33.69 -32.51 6.26
C ASN A 757 -34.22 -33.91 6.67
N GLY A 758 -33.43 -34.70 7.41
CA GLY A 758 -33.86 -35.97 8.01
C GLY A 758 -33.86 -37.17 7.05
N LEU A 759 -33.31 -37.03 5.85
CA LEU A 759 -33.08 -38.15 4.93
C LEU A 759 -31.73 -38.79 5.25
N LYS A 760 -31.76 -39.93 5.92
CA LYS A 760 -30.53 -40.64 6.35
C LYS A 760 -29.65 -41.01 5.16
N ILE A 761 -28.42 -40.55 5.18
CA ILE A 761 -27.35 -40.91 4.24
C ILE A 761 -26.48 -42.01 4.88
N ASP A 762 -26.14 -43.01 4.07
CA ASP A 762 -25.32 -44.14 4.50
C ASP A 762 -23.89 -43.69 4.87
N THR A 763 -23.35 -44.23 5.97
CA THR A 763 -21.99 -43.92 6.45
C THR A 763 -20.90 -44.22 5.42
N SER A 764 -21.11 -45.17 4.51
CA SER A 764 -20.20 -45.47 3.41
C SER A 764 -20.01 -44.28 2.46
N ILE A 765 -21.07 -43.51 2.20
CA ILE A 765 -21.03 -42.33 1.33
C ILE A 765 -20.17 -41.23 1.96
N TRP A 766 -20.35 -40.97 3.26
CA TRP A 766 -19.51 -40.01 3.98
C TRP A 766 -18.04 -40.42 3.98
N ASN A 767 -17.76 -41.73 4.12
CA ASN A 767 -16.40 -42.25 4.02
C ASN A 767 -15.79 -42.10 2.63
N GLU A 768 -16.60 -42.24 1.58
CA GLU A 768 -16.18 -42.05 0.19
C GLU A 768 -15.86 -40.58 -0.08
N LEU A 769 -16.78 -39.66 0.24
CA LEU A 769 -16.61 -38.22 0.04
C LEU A 769 -15.43 -37.66 0.84
N ALA A 770 -15.19 -38.18 2.04
CA ALA A 770 -14.10 -37.77 2.91
C ALA A 770 -12.73 -38.35 2.52
N LYS A 771 -12.71 -39.40 1.69
CA LYS A 771 -11.46 -40.01 1.20
C LYS A 771 -10.78 -39.14 0.14
N ASP A 772 -11.56 -38.35 -0.60
CA ASP A 772 -11.04 -37.49 -1.65
C ASP A 772 -10.23 -36.30 -1.06
N PRO A 773 -8.97 -36.12 -1.47
CA PRO A 773 -8.06 -35.15 -0.86
C PRO A 773 -8.42 -33.68 -1.17
N ILE A 774 -9.23 -33.41 -2.19
CA ILE A 774 -9.65 -32.05 -2.56
C ILE A 774 -10.98 -31.70 -1.89
N ASN A 775 -11.93 -32.65 -1.84
CA ASN A 775 -13.27 -32.44 -1.33
C ASN A 775 -13.36 -32.40 0.20
N ILE A 776 -12.42 -33.00 0.94
CA ILE A 776 -12.54 -33.16 2.40
C ILE A 776 -12.71 -31.83 3.17
N ALA A 777 -12.01 -30.75 2.81
CA ALA A 777 -12.22 -29.45 3.47
C ALA A 777 -13.58 -28.84 3.10
N PHE A 778 -14.04 -29.03 1.87
CA PHE A 778 -15.38 -28.62 1.44
C PHE A 778 -16.48 -29.39 2.18
N LEU A 779 -16.32 -30.71 2.32
CA LEU A 779 -17.20 -31.56 3.11
C LEU A 779 -17.23 -31.15 4.58
N TYR A 780 -16.07 -30.92 5.19
CA TYR A 780 -15.97 -30.40 6.57
C TYR A 780 -16.78 -29.11 6.70
N ASN A 781 -16.56 -28.13 5.83
CA ASN A 781 -17.28 -26.85 5.85
C ASN A 781 -18.79 -27.03 5.69
N SER A 782 -19.21 -27.85 4.73
CA SER A 782 -20.62 -28.10 4.45
C SER A 782 -21.32 -28.73 5.66
N LEU A 783 -20.70 -29.76 6.27
CA LEU A 783 -21.23 -30.41 7.47
C LEU A 783 -21.22 -29.48 8.69
N GLU A 784 -20.14 -28.73 8.93
CA GLU A 784 -20.01 -27.81 10.06
C GLU A 784 -21.06 -26.68 10.00
N GLN A 785 -21.20 -26.03 8.84
CA GLN A 785 -22.19 -24.96 8.63
C GLN A 785 -23.64 -25.43 8.86
N ASN A 786 -23.91 -26.71 8.58
CA ASN A 786 -25.22 -27.32 8.77
C ASN A 786 -25.38 -28.06 10.12
N LYS A 787 -24.39 -27.98 11.02
CA LYS A 787 -24.38 -28.66 12.34
C LYS A 787 -24.50 -30.19 12.25
N LEU A 788 -23.78 -30.77 11.30
CA LEU A 788 -23.75 -32.21 10.97
C LEU A 788 -22.32 -32.79 11.04
N ILE A 789 -21.42 -32.16 11.80
CA ILE A 789 -20.01 -32.54 11.81
C ILE A 789 -19.78 -33.96 12.35
N GLU A 790 -20.72 -34.51 13.13
CA GLU A 790 -20.68 -35.87 13.63
C GLU A 790 -20.73 -36.96 12.54
N TYR A 791 -21.18 -36.61 11.33
CA TYR A 791 -21.20 -37.52 10.18
C TYR A 791 -19.86 -37.55 9.44
N LEU A 792 -18.95 -36.62 9.73
CA LEU A 792 -17.62 -36.64 9.16
C LEU A 792 -16.81 -37.79 9.79
N PRO A 793 -16.24 -38.73 9.01
CA PRO A 793 -15.50 -39.84 9.58
C PRO A 793 -14.24 -39.34 10.31
N LYS A 794 -14.16 -39.61 11.62
CA LYS A 794 -13.11 -39.10 12.52
C LYS A 794 -11.68 -39.29 12.02
N LYS A 795 -11.40 -40.37 11.27
CA LYS A 795 -10.07 -40.66 10.70
C LYS A 795 -9.55 -39.58 9.72
N TYR A 796 -10.45 -38.78 9.14
CA TYR A 796 -10.10 -37.70 8.22
C TYR A 796 -10.07 -36.31 8.89
N ILE A 797 -10.36 -36.24 10.19
CA ILE A 797 -10.31 -35.00 10.98
C ILE A 797 -8.88 -34.84 11.52
N ASN A 798 -7.97 -34.42 10.66
CA ASN A 798 -6.62 -34.05 11.06
C ASN A 798 -6.10 -32.92 10.18
N GLN A 799 -5.14 -32.16 10.73
CA GLN A 799 -4.64 -30.95 10.10
C GLN A 799 -3.96 -31.20 8.76
N GLU A 800 -3.22 -32.30 8.59
CA GLU A 800 -2.53 -32.58 7.32
C GLU A 800 -3.52 -32.83 6.18
N VAL A 801 -4.58 -33.59 6.43
CA VAL A 801 -5.62 -33.88 5.44
C VAL A 801 -6.33 -32.59 5.02
N ILE A 802 -6.73 -31.76 5.99
CA ILE A 802 -7.38 -30.47 5.68
C ILE A 802 -6.43 -29.53 4.96
N VAL A 803 -5.17 -29.42 5.38
CA VAL A 803 -4.20 -28.55 4.72
C VAL A 803 -3.96 -28.96 3.26
N LYS A 804 -3.85 -30.26 2.97
CA LYS A 804 -3.72 -30.74 1.58
C LYS A 804 -4.89 -30.29 0.71
N SER A 805 -6.11 -30.43 1.23
CA SER A 805 -7.34 -29.98 0.58
C SER A 805 -7.42 -28.47 0.39
N LEU A 806 -6.81 -27.68 1.28
CA LEU A 806 -6.75 -26.23 1.13
C LEU A 806 -5.66 -25.78 0.14
N LEU A 807 -4.55 -26.52 0.07
CA LEU A 807 -3.43 -26.20 -0.82
C LEU A 807 -3.76 -26.47 -2.28
N PHE A 808 -4.26 -27.65 -2.56
CA PHE A 808 -4.39 -28.15 -3.92
C PHE A 808 -5.85 -28.10 -4.38
N ASP A 809 -6.05 -27.58 -5.58
CA ASP A 809 -7.33 -27.52 -6.27
C ASP A 809 -7.41 -28.63 -7.33
N ASP A 810 -8.35 -28.47 -8.25
CA ASP A 810 -8.65 -29.39 -9.34
C ASP A 810 -7.51 -29.52 -10.37
N ASP A 811 -6.46 -28.70 -10.28
CA ASP A 811 -5.33 -28.74 -11.20
C ASP A 811 -4.20 -29.70 -10.79
N PHE A 812 -4.20 -30.21 -9.55
CA PHE A 812 -3.20 -31.15 -9.05
C PHE A 812 -3.73 -32.60 -9.08
N ASP A 813 -3.06 -33.50 -9.79
CA ASP A 813 -3.48 -34.89 -9.91
C ASP A 813 -2.79 -35.76 -8.85
N PHE A 814 -3.49 -36.08 -7.76
CA PHE A 814 -2.96 -36.90 -6.67
C PHE A 814 -2.60 -38.35 -7.06
N GLU A 815 -2.99 -38.84 -8.25
CA GLU A 815 -2.60 -40.16 -8.75
C GLU A 815 -1.30 -40.11 -9.58
N LYS A 816 -1.01 -38.97 -10.22
CA LYS A 816 0.13 -38.80 -11.14
C LYS A 816 1.24 -37.92 -10.59
N ASP A 817 0.86 -36.86 -9.90
CA ASP A 817 1.76 -35.87 -9.33
C ASP A 817 2.32 -36.36 -7.99
N SER A 818 3.55 -35.97 -7.70
CA SER A 818 4.21 -36.30 -6.45
C SER A 818 4.00 -35.19 -5.42
N LEU A 819 3.57 -35.56 -4.21
CA LEU A 819 3.41 -34.69 -3.05
C LEU A 819 4.19 -35.26 -1.86
N LEU A 820 5.10 -34.47 -1.28
CA LEU A 820 5.86 -34.87 -0.10
C LEU A 820 5.74 -33.81 1.00
N PHE A 821 5.36 -34.25 2.20
CA PHE A 821 5.42 -33.42 3.39
C PHE A 821 6.87 -33.17 3.78
N ILE A 822 7.20 -31.93 4.11
CA ILE A 822 8.55 -31.53 4.55
C ILE A 822 8.56 -31.43 6.07
N GLU A 823 7.86 -30.43 6.60
CA GLU A 823 7.77 -30.16 8.03
C GLU A 823 6.57 -29.25 8.34
N LYS A 824 6.34 -29.01 9.64
CA LYS A 824 5.40 -27.99 10.11
C LYS A 824 6.07 -27.12 11.17
N ARG A 825 5.82 -25.81 11.12
CA ARG A 825 6.37 -24.85 12.08
C ARG A 825 5.27 -24.10 12.79
N TRP A 826 5.41 -23.97 14.10
CA TRP A 826 4.57 -23.08 14.88
C TRP A 826 5.03 -21.65 14.65
N LEU A 827 4.13 -20.80 14.21
CA LEU A 827 4.40 -19.39 14.01
C LEU A 827 3.45 -18.55 14.87
N ASN A 828 3.97 -17.46 15.43
CA ASN A 828 3.20 -16.46 16.15
C ASN A 828 3.67 -15.09 15.67
N ASP A 829 2.80 -14.40 14.93
CA ASP A 829 3.06 -13.08 14.33
C ASP A 829 2.49 -11.93 15.19
N GLY A 830 2.30 -12.17 16.50
CA GLY A 830 1.82 -11.18 17.47
C GLY A 830 0.30 -11.06 17.59
N LYS A 831 -0.45 -11.31 16.51
CA LYS A 831 -1.94 -11.29 16.53
C LYS A 831 -2.58 -12.63 16.20
N ASP A 832 -1.90 -13.46 15.40
CA ASP A 832 -2.31 -14.81 15.07
C ASP A 832 -1.21 -15.81 15.44
N SER A 833 -1.62 -17.03 15.70
CA SER A 833 -0.68 -18.13 15.90
C SER A 833 -1.26 -19.43 15.40
N GLY A 834 -0.37 -20.33 14.99
CA GLY A 834 -0.75 -21.63 14.49
C GLY A 834 0.37 -22.38 13.79
N TRP A 835 0.06 -23.60 13.38
CA TRP A 835 0.96 -24.41 12.57
C TRP A 835 0.85 -24.03 11.09
N ILE A 836 2.00 -23.87 10.44
CA ILE A 836 2.14 -23.78 9.00
C ILE A 836 2.77 -25.08 8.53
N TYR A 837 2.15 -25.74 7.56
CA TYR A 837 2.62 -27.00 6.99
C TYR A 837 3.27 -26.73 5.64
N PHE A 838 4.45 -27.31 5.42
CA PHE A 838 5.25 -27.17 4.21
C PHE A 838 5.28 -28.49 3.44
N TYR A 839 5.09 -28.40 2.13
CA TYR A 839 5.10 -29.52 1.20
C TYR A 839 5.94 -29.19 -0.02
N LYS A 840 6.54 -30.21 -0.63
CA LYS A 840 7.08 -30.12 -1.98
C LYS A 840 6.21 -30.90 -2.96
N THR A 841 5.98 -30.33 -4.13
CA THR A 841 5.24 -30.97 -5.23
C THR A 841 6.08 -31.09 -6.48
N LYS A 842 5.79 -32.12 -7.30
CA LYS A 842 6.37 -32.31 -8.62
C LYS A 842 5.29 -32.85 -9.55
N ARG A 843 4.98 -32.13 -10.63
CA ARG A 843 3.99 -32.57 -11.62
C ARG A 843 4.54 -33.68 -12.52
N GLU A 844 3.67 -34.55 -13.02
CA GLU A 844 4.06 -35.57 -14.01
C GLU A 844 4.72 -34.92 -15.24
N GLY A 845 5.89 -35.41 -15.64
CA GLY A 845 6.64 -34.90 -16.79
C GLY A 845 7.39 -33.57 -16.56
N VAL A 846 7.29 -32.96 -15.38
CA VAL A 846 8.06 -31.77 -14.99
C VAL A 846 9.14 -32.19 -14.01
N ASP A 847 10.39 -31.82 -14.25
CA ASP A 847 11.50 -32.27 -13.40
C ASP A 847 11.72 -31.48 -12.11
N GLU A 848 11.13 -30.29 -12.03
CA GLU A 848 11.36 -29.35 -10.95
C GLU A 848 10.39 -29.56 -9.79
N TRP A 849 10.92 -29.48 -8.57
CA TRP A 849 10.10 -29.45 -7.35
C TRP A 849 9.72 -28.01 -7.03
N GLU A 850 8.49 -27.85 -6.56
CA GLU A 850 7.93 -26.59 -6.10
C GLU A 850 7.59 -26.67 -4.62
N LEU A 851 7.71 -25.56 -3.89
CA LEU A 851 7.34 -25.43 -2.49
C LEU A 851 5.89 -24.95 -2.38
N ASN A 852 5.15 -25.52 -1.43
CA ASN A 852 3.79 -25.13 -1.11
C ASN A 852 3.63 -25.09 0.40
N TYR A 853 2.91 -24.10 0.92
CA TYR A 853 2.66 -24.04 2.35
C TYR A 853 1.35 -23.35 2.69
N CYS A 854 0.72 -23.84 3.76
CA CYS A 854 -0.58 -23.35 4.20
C CYS A 854 -0.74 -23.45 5.71
N GLY A 855 -1.42 -22.46 6.27
CA GLY A 855 -1.73 -22.30 7.68
C GLY A 855 -2.58 -21.05 7.91
N TYR A 856 -2.84 -20.62 9.12
CA TYR A 856 -2.49 -21.21 10.40
C TYR A 856 -3.48 -22.31 10.78
N GLN A 857 -2.97 -23.48 11.21
CA GLN A 857 -3.76 -24.52 11.85
C GLN A 857 -3.72 -24.39 13.39
N PRO A 858 -4.77 -24.82 14.13
CA PRO A 858 -4.85 -24.68 15.58
C PRO A 858 -3.71 -25.36 16.35
N ARG A 859 -3.44 -24.92 17.59
CA ARG A 859 -2.39 -25.51 18.44
C ARG A 859 -2.59 -26.99 18.71
N ASN A 860 -3.83 -27.39 18.96
CA ASN A 860 -4.21 -28.76 19.21
C ASN A 860 -4.37 -29.51 17.88
N PHE A 861 -3.64 -30.61 17.71
CA PHE A 861 -3.62 -31.37 16.44
C PHE A 861 -4.93 -32.08 16.12
N SER A 862 -5.79 -32.28 17.11
CA SER A 862 -7.14 -32.82 16.92
C SER A 862 -8.12 -31.78 16.38
N ASP A 863 -7.78 -30.50 16.47
CA ASP A 863 -8.59 -29.40 15.95
C ASP A 863 -8.05 -28.98 14.57
N VAL A 864 -8.95 -28.63 13.66
CA VAL A 864 -8.62 -28.23 12.29
C VAL A 864 -9.25 -26.89 11.93
N SER A 865 -8.59 -26.13 11.07
CA SER A 865 -9.14 -24.94 10.44
C SER A 865 -9.24 -25.15 8.93
N THR A 866 -10.42 -24.92 8.38
CA THR A 866 -10.65 -24.87 6.93
C THR A 866 -10.46 -23.46 6.35
N LYS A 867 -10.14 -22.48 7.20
CA LYS A 867 -9.75 -21.13 6.79
C LYS A 867 -8.24 -21.01 6.93
N TYR A 868 -7.58 -20.62 5.84
CA TYR A 868 -6.17 -20.28 5.86
C TYR A 868 -6.00 -18.77 5.97
N LYS A 869 -4.93 -18.34 6.65
CA LYS A 869 -4.44 -16.95 6.64
C LYS A 869 -3.19 -16.81 5.79
N VAL A 870 -2.54 -17.93 5.50
CA VAL A 870 -1.38 -18.05 4.62
C VAL A 870 -1.62 -19.25 3.74
N LYS A 871 -1.53 -19.05 2.43
CA LYS A 871 -1.50 -20.09 1.41
C LYS A 871 -0.60 -19.60 0.29
N GLU A 872 0.45 -20.35 -0.02
CA GLU A 872 1.27 -20.14 -1.19
C GLU A 872 1.50 -21.49 -1.87
N THR A 873 1.46 -21.50 -3.20
CA THR A 873 1.56 -22.70 -4.04
C THR A 873 2.50 -22.43 -5.20
N GLN A 874 3.19 -23.46 -5.69
CA GLN A 874 4.07 -23.37 -6.86
C GLN A 874 5.26 -22.41 -6.67
N GLU A 875 5.77 -22.28 -5.44
CA GLU A 875 6.95 -21.45 -5.17
C GLU A 875 8.22 -22.14 -5.66
N ASN A 876 9.03 -21.43 -6.43
CA ASN A 876 10.31 -21.97 -6.92
C ASN A 876 11.25 -22.33 -5.77
N ILE A 877 11.83 -23.54 -5.84
CA ILE A 877 12.86 -23.99 -4.90
C ILE A 877 14.23 -23.65 -5.47
N ASP A 878 14.95 -22.74 -4.79
CA ASP A 878 16.33 -22.42 -5.12
C ASP A 878 17.24 -23.63 -4.82
N LYS A 879 17.71 -24.30 -5.88
CA LYS A 879 18.57 -25.49 -5.79
C LYS A 879 19.94 -25.20 -5.15
N SER A 880 20.31 -23.93 -4.99
CA SER A 880 21.57 -23.54 -4.33
C SER A 880 21.48 -23.45 -2.80
N LYS A 881 20.27 -23.50 -2.23
CA LYS A 881 20.02 -23.40 -0.78
C LYS A 881 19.49 -24.69 -0.19
N GLU A 882 19.75 -24.91 1.10
CA GLU A 882 19.11 -26.00 1.83
C GLU A 882 17.61 -25.70 2.06
N MET A 883 16.77 -26.75 2.05
CA MET A 883 15.32 -26.58 2.24
C MET A 883 14.97 -25.87 3.55
N ASN A 884 15.71 -26.14 4.63
CA ASN A 884 15.53 -25.47 5.91
C ASN A 884 15.79 -23.96 5.84
N GLU A 885 16.77 -23.54 5.04
CA GLU A 885 17.08 -22.13 4.79
C GLU A 885 15.93 -21.45 4.03
N ILE A 886 15.43 -22.10 2.97
CA ILE A 886 14.28 -21.60 2.19
C ILE A 886 13.05 -21.45 3.10
N ILE A 887 12.74 -22.44 3.94
CA ILE A 887 11.60 -22.38 4.87
C ILE A 887 11.78 -21.23 5.88
N LEU A 888 12.99 -21.03 6.41
CA LEU A 888 13.28 -19.91 7.30
C LEU A 888 13.09 -18.56 6.59
N GLU A 889 13.49 -18.43 5.33
CA GLU A 889 13.25 -17.22 4.54
C GLU A 889 11.75 -16.95 4.36
N LYS A 890 10.96 -17.97 4.00
CA LYS A 890 9.50 -17.82 3.86
C LYS A 890 8.83 -17.48 5.19
N ILE A 891 9.25 -18.10 6.29
CA ILE A 891 8.76 -17.75 7.63
C ILE A 891 9.10 -16.30 7.99
N ASN A 892 10.32 -15.85 7.68
CA ASN A 892 10.72 -14.47 7.92
C ASN A 892 9.85 -13.49 7.12
N ILE A 893 9.56 -13.77 5.84
CA ILE A 893 8.64 -12.96 5.04
C ILE A 893 7.24 -12.92 5.68
N LEU A 894 6.72 -14.06 6.13
CA LEU A 894 5.42 -14.11 6.81
C LEU A 894 5.40 -13.31 8.10
N MET A 895 6.48 -13.33 8.87
CA MET A 895 6.64 -12.50 10.08
C MET A 895 6.69 -11.01 9.75
N LEU A 896 7.13 -10.63 8.55
CA LEU A 896 7.25 -9.24 8.10
C LEU A 896 5.98 -8.70 7.41
N LYS A 897 5.01 -9.55 7.02
CA LYS A 897 3.77 -9.11 6.34
C LYS A 897 2.97 -8.04 7.10
N ARG A 898 3.14 -7.91 8.42
CA ARG A 898 2.50 -6.89 9.27
C ARG A 898 3.37 -5.69 9.59
N HIS A 899 4.62 -5.74 9.17
CA HIS A 899 5.60 -4.72 9.42
C HIS A 899 6.04 -4.16 8.06
N PRO A 900 5.16 -3.38 7.39
CA PRO A 900 5.43 -2.89 6.03
C PRO A 900 6.68 -2.01 5.96
N HIS A 901 7.10 -1.39 7.07
CA HIS A 901 8.38 -0.68 7.15
C HIS A 901 9.61 -1.60 7.11
N ALA A 902 9.42 -2.91 7.31
CA ALA A 902 10.47 -3.91 7.37
C ALA A 902 10.40 -4.96 6.25
N ASP A 903 9.41 -4.86 5.34
CA ASP A 903 9.28 -5.75 4.20
C ASP A 903 10.41 -5.51 3.20
N GLY A 904 11.26 -6.52 3.03
CA GLY A 904 12.41 -6.51 2.14
C GLY A 904 12.08 -6.96 0.71
N SER A 905 10.82 -7.32 0.41
CA SER A 905 10.38 -7.51 -0.96
C SER A 905 10.25 -6.13 -1.62
N GLY A 906 11.39 -5.59 -2.07
CA GLY A 906 11.41 -4.47 -2.97
C GLY A 906 10.73 -4.84 -4.28
N ASP A 907 9.42 -4.70 -4.34
CA ASP A 907 8.75 -4.33 -5.57
C ASP A 907 9.13 -2.87 -5.84
N ASP A 908 9.87 -2.64 -6.91
CA ASP A 908 10.21 -1.32 -7.49
C ASP A 908 8.96 -0.45 -7.82
N ASN A 909 7.75 -0.88 -7.45
CA ASN A 909 6.48 -0.21 -7.68
C ASN A 909 5.93 0.59 -6.50
N ASN A 910 6.53 0.53 -5.30
CA ASN A 910 6.15 1.41 -4.20
C ASN A 910 6.77 2.81 -4.36
N TYR A 911 6.15 3.62 -5.23
CA TYR A 911 6.44 5.05 -5.47
C TYR A 911 6.30 5.98 -4.25
N TYR A 912 6.26 5.45 -3.02
CA TYR A 912 5.99 6.20 -1.79
C TYR A 912 7.22 6.48 -0.91
N TYR A 913 8.39 5.91 -1.20
CA TYR A 913 9.58 6.04 -0.33
C TYR A 913 10.90 6.37 -1.05
N ASP A 914 10.87 7.12 -2.14
CA ASP A 914 12.07 7.77 -2.72
C ASP A 914 12.32 9.15 -2.11
#